data_AF-A0A126ZF36-F1
#
_entry.id   AF-A0A126ZF36-F1
#
_cell.length_a   1.000
_cell.length_b   1.000
_cell.length_c   1.000
_cell.angle_alpha   90.00
_cell.angle_beta   90.00
_cell.angle_gamma   90.00
#
_symmetry.space_group_name_H-M   'P 1'
#
loop_
_entity.id
_entity.type
_entity.pdbx_description
1 polymer ?
#
loop_
_entity_poly.entity_id
_entity_poly.type
_entity_poly.pdbx_seq_one_letter_code
_entity_poly.pdbx_strand_id
1 'polypeptide(L)'
;MSYYVIPAGQAGQLGALGSAHLDGNLGAFDFKYEVIDSAYGLTPAGSIDTVLKDGTLTLSATPVTDAVNLSITGISGAASISDEVQGDDANPDTAVVDAAGTTVTVNLNIASVDYDGSERVMRVLIEGVPDGVTVNAPVNGQAQQVGIGTWVLVFAANALPINAAGGITLGVQFLTGVDVAQATHPITMTVQTQDRGAVTSGQAQDSVTWNLVTTYDGAGESLPPTIDQWVYNGADVNEDLTFSLSDVVDAQVTVVDVSVPNIFTVSLTDLPEGTQVQGMVLTSVNGVPTWTATVVVPAGANDAAVELALEGLLNGIQITPPPNSNENNAEDAFNFNATLTASAQGSFSVSQTIPDTVMVIPVAPVTDAAVITVSAVDAGENPVDGSVSVTIDVRSNPVDGSNGVIVGGLLYVQVSATGGGNAGGTLTYQGNPAALTPVTNPPGVPAGTYYLVPVGPSGDSVNLVYTPPSGTSPGNVIFTALANTQETGAAVVTGSASDTATISAVNNGVTVTGFSTPVSAPETDGSGLGTAIALPGLMVNLIDSDGSESIKSVTLAGVPVGFLVYVGGQLATNAGGNGTSNTWVISNSGTFGEVKIAPPAHWSGELNGLKLVVESGENLLAKSLEEFLLPSVTVTPVASGLTLDTTQAVGREGGIIGLNLNASMTDPVAATSTLPDSSTETVTVQFKGLGEYAAFYVDSTLLTDSGTSGHTIGYNDLTDTYTITGLTQVEMDQLGFKQAASALVDQDGAAGTQIEVTAWTVESGGGPISAVETADITVNMTVVQPTSGADSFIWGGEGKAIINGAAGDDTVALRLGEDVSGANLAMGLRNIEVLDLSAQGENAVTNLTATDVLSLTGSNHILTINGTGDDSVQLGGGASAWTAGASSGGYTDYTSGAGASLVTVRIDDDITHSYV
;
A
#
# COMPACT_ATOMS: atom_id res chain seq x y z
N MET A 1 -9.15 -36.24 3.06
CA MET A 1 -7.96 -37.03 3.45
C MET A 1 -7.58 -36.62 4.86
N SER A 2 -7.36 -37.58 5.75
CA SER A 2 -7.03 -37.31 7.16
C SER A 2 -5.50 -37.34 7.30
N TYR A 3 -4.91 -36.23 7.76
CA TYR A 3 -3.48 -36.15 8.03
C TYR A 3 -3.18 -36.59 9.47
N TYR A 4 -2.07 -37.29 9.68
CA TYR A 4 -1.56 -37.61 11.00
C TYR A 4 -0.56 -36.53 11.44
N VAL A 5 -0.84 -35.84 12.55
CA VAL A 5 0.02 -34.77 13.05
C VAL A 5 1.17 -35.38 13.86
N ILE A 6 2.40 -35.07 13.46
CA ILE A 6 3.61 -35.56 14.12
C ILE A 6 4.20 -34.42 14.97
N PRO A 7 4.51 -34.65 16.26
CA PRO A 7 5.20 -33.66 17.08
C PRO A 7 6.56 -33.26 16.49
N ALA A 8 6.90 -31.97 16.53
CA ALA A 8 8.14 -31.45 15.92
C ALA A 8 9.42 -32.20 16.35
N GLY A 9 9.53 -32.59 17.62
CA GLY A 9 10.69 -33.35 18.13
C GLY A 9 10.80 -34.79 17.62
N GLN A 10 9.78 -35.32 16.95
CA GLN A 10 9.75 -36.66 16.36
C GLN A 10 9.93 -36.64 14.83
N ALA A 11 9.87 -35.47 14.19
CA ALA A 11 9.99 -35.36 12.73
C ALA A 11 11.32 -35.93 12.21
N GLY A 12 12.43 -35.67 12.91
CA GLY A 12 13.76 -36.22 12.57
C GLY A 12 13.91 -37.73 12.81
N GLN A 13 12.91 -38.40 13.38
CA GLN A 13 12.90 -39.86 13.60
C GLN A 13 11.97 -40.58 12.62
N LEU A 14 11.36 -39.84 11.68
CA LEU A 14 10.48 -40.42 10.68
C LEU A 14 11.29 -41.29 9.73
N GLY A 15 10.89 -42.55 9.60
CA GLY A 15 11.43 -43.49 8.63
C GLY A 15 10.30 -44.23 7.93
N ALA A 16 10.56 -44.70 6.71
CA ALA A 16 9.66 -45.57 5.99
C ALA A 16 10.24 -46.99 5.95
N LEU A 17 9.39 -47.99 6.17
CA LEU A 17 9.75 -49.39 6.01
C LEU A 17 9.15 -49.89 4.69
N GLY A 18 10.02 -50.19 3.72
CA GLY A 18 9.63 -50.85 2.48
C GLY A 18 9.18 -52.30 2.72
N SER A 19 8.55 -52.90 1.71
CA SER A 19 8.35 -54.37 1.73
C SER A 19 9.71 -55.06 1.66
N ALA A 20 9.82 -56.27 2.22
CA ALA A 20 11.04 -57.06 2.11
C ALA A 20 11.35 -57.36 0.63
N HIS A 21 12.64 -57.29 0.27
CA HIS A 21 13.15 -57.64 -1.07
C HIS A 21 12.53 -56.82 -2.20
N LEU A 22 12.39 -55.50 -2.02
CA LEU A 22 12.02 -54.58 -3.11
C LEU A 22 13.07 -53.48 -3.22
N ASP A 23 13.55 -53.25 -4.44
CA ASP A 23 14.43 -52.15 -4.82
C ASP A 23 13.67 -51.08 -5.63
N GLY A 24 14.35 -49.97 -5.96
CA GLY A 24 13.81 -48.94 -6.85
C GLY A 24 12.75 -48.07 -6.20
N ASN A 25 11.71 -47.70 -6.94
CA ASN A 25 10.67 -46.76 -6.48
C ASN A 25 9.72 -47.42 -5.48
N LEU A 26 9.77 -46.98 -4.22
CA LEU A 26 8.89 -47.45 -3.14
C LEU A 26 7.60 -46.62 -3.01
N GLY A 27 7.37 -45.69 -3.93
CA GLY A 27 6.26 -44.76 -3.94
C GLY A 27 6.60 -43.41 -3.31
N ALA A 28 5.57 -42.66 -2.95
CA ALA A 28 5.71 -41.38 -2.28
C ALA A 28 4.59 -41.22 -1.25
N PHE A 29 4.83 -40.36 -0.25
CA PHE A 29 3.74 -39.86 0.58
C PHE A 29 3.77 -38.34 0.64
N ASP A 30 2.57 -37.76 0.61
CA ASP A 30 2.38 -36.33 0.72
C ASP A 30 2.36 -35.92 2.19
N PHE A 31 3.08 -34.85 2.51
CA PHE A 31 3.08 -34.22 3.82
C PHE A 31 2.71 -32.75 3.69
N LYS A 32 2.29 -32.17 4.81
CA LYS A 32 2.07 -30.74 4.93
C LYS A 32 3.01 -30.21 6.00
N TYR A 33 3.62 -29.06 5.76
CA TYR A 33 4.44 -28.37 6.75
C TYR A 33 3.98 -26.92 6.91
N GLU A 34 4.10 -26.41 8.13
CA GLU A 34 3.76 -25.03 8.46
C GLU A 34 5.01 -24.17 8.35
N VAL A 35 4.93 -23.12 7.55
CA VAL A 35 5.89 -22.02 7.57
C VAL A 35 5.30 -20.94 8.46
N ILE A 36 5.96 -20.69 9.58
CA ILE A 36 5.55 -19.69 10.56
C ILE A 36 6.50 -18.50 10.40
N ASP A 37 5.97 -17.40 9.87
CA ASP A 37 6.68 -16.12 9.86
C ASP A 37 6.25 -15.30 11.08
N SER A 38 7.20 -15.08 11.98
CA SER A 38 7.01 -14.28 13.18
C SER A 38 7.60 -12.86 13.06
N ALA A 39 8.14 -12.44 11.91
CA ALA A 39 8.82 -11.15 11.74
C ALA A 39 8.62 -10.49 10.37
N TYR A 40 7.93 -9.34 10.34
CA TYR A 40 7.85 -8.45 9.18
C TYR A 40 8.95 -7.36 9.27
N GLY A 41 10.07 -7.57 8.57
CA GLY A 41 11.21 -6.64 8.60
C GLY A 41 11.87 -6.49 9.98
N LEU A 42 12.32 -5.28 10.34
CA LEU A 42 13.06 -5.01 11.60
C LEU A 42 12.16 -4.77 12.83
N THR A 43 10.85 -4.95 12.74
CA THR A 43 9.90 -4.62 13.82
C THR A 43 9.26 -5.88 14.43
N PRO A 44 9.46 -6.21 15.73
CA PRO A 44 9.07 -7.51 16.31
C PRO A 44 7.59 -7.73 16.66
N ALA A 45 6.63 -7.05 16.02
CA ALA A 45 5.22 -7.17 16.41
C ALA A 45 4.27 -7.05 15.20
N GLY A 46 4.14 -8.15 14.46
CA GLY A 46 3.03 -8.42 13.54
C GLY A 46 2.33 -9.72 13.93
N SER A 47 1.06 -9.89 13.53
CA SER A 47 0.34 -11.16 13.67
C SER A 47 1.14 -12.29 12.99
N ILE A 48 1.33 -13.41 13.69
CA ILE A 48 2.02 -14.59 13.18
C ILE A 48 1.31 -15.04 11.89
N ASP A 49 2.01 -14.99 10.76
CA ASP A 49 1.51 -15.55 9.51
C ASP A 49 1.93 -17.03 9.45
N THR A 50 0.96 -17.91 9.31
CA THR A 50 1.18 -19.35 9.23
C THR A 50 0.64 -19.85 7.91
N VAL A 51 1.54 -20.20 7.01
CA VAL A 51 1.17 -20.77 5.71
C VAL A 51 1.46 -22.26 5.71
N LEU A 52 0.42 -23.04 5.43
CA LEU A 52 0.54 -24.47 5.23
C LEU A 52 1.00 -24.74 3.79
N LYS A 53 2.14 -25.39 3.64
CA LYS A 53 2.71 -25.80 2.34
C LYS A 53 2.59 -27.30 2.18
N ASP A 54 2.33 -27.71 0.94
CA ASP A 54 2.35 -29.11 0.54
C ASP A 54 3.77 -29.52 0.18
N GLY A 55 4.14 -30.75 0.55
CA GLY A 55 5.37 -31.40 0.13
C GLY A 55 5.10 -32.86 -0.19
N THR A 56 5.92 -33.43 -1.05
CA THR A 56 5.88 -34.86 -1.38
C THR A 56 7.26 -35.43 -1.10
N LEU A 57 7.33 -36.50 -0.31
CA LEU A 57 8.56 -37.26 -0.12
C LEU A 57 8.47 -38.55 -0.93
N THR A 58 9.29 -38.62 -1.99
CA THR A 58 9.50 -39.84 -2.77
C THR A 58 10.48 -40.75 -2.04
N LEU A 59 10.17 -42.04 -1.99
CA LEU A 59 11.01 -43.05 -1.37
C LEU A 59 11.58 -43.97 -2.43
N SER A 60 12.87 -44.25 -2.35
CA SER A 60 13.53 -45.27 -3.16
C SER A 60 14.45 -46.14 -2.30
N ALA A 61 14.60 -47.41 -2.67
CA ALA A 61 15.61 -48.30 -2.12
C ALA A 61 16.73 -48.50 -3.14
N THR A 62 17.97 -48.51 -2.65
CA THR A 62 19.13 -48.85 -3.47
C THR A 62 19.10 -50.36 -3.74
N PRO A 63 19.19 -50.80 -5.01
CA PRO A 63 19.32 -52.21 -5.36
C PRO A 63 20.59 -52.81 -4.78
N VAL A 64 20.54 -54.10 -4.42
CA VAL A 64 21.66 -54.83 -3.80
C VAL A 64 21.75 -56.19 -4.48
N THR A 65 22.81 -56.42 -5.24
CA THR A 65 23.03 -57.69 -5.92
C THR A 65 23.37 -58.80 -4.93
N ASP A 66 22.62 -59.91 -4.99
CA ASP A 66 22.91 -61.09 -4.20
C ASP A 66 24.14 -61.86 -4.70
N ALA A 67 24.72 -62.67 -3.80
CA ALA A 67 25.87 -63.49 -4.12
C ALA A 67 25.55 -64.53 -5.20
N VAL A 68 26.38 -64.60 -6.23
CA VAL A 68 26.28 -65.60 -7.30
C VAL A 68 27.09 -66.84 -6.96
N ASN A 69 26.56 -68.00 -7.31
CA ASN A 69 27.18 -69.32 -7.24
C ASN A 69 27.26 -69.90 -8.65
N LEU A 70 28.48 -69.98 -9.18
CA LEU A 70 28.80 -70.44 -10.52
C LEU A 70 29.28 -71.89 -10.48
N SER A 71 28.82 -72.70 -11.42
CA SER A 71 29.28 -74.08 -11.58
C SER A 71 29.23 -74.54 -13.03
N ILE A 72 29.96 -75.59 -13.39
CA ILE A 72 29.79 -76.31 -14.67
C ILE A 72 28.98 -77.57 -14.40
N THR A 73 27.89 -77.74 -15.17
CA THR A 73 26.94 -78.87 -15.00
C THR A 73 26.98 -79.85 -16.16
N GLY A 74 27.80 -79.59 -17.17
CA GLY A 74 27.94 -80.45 -18.33
C GLY A 74 28.94 -79.89 -19.33
N ILE A 75 29.71 -80.80 -19.94
CA ILE A 75 30.52 -80.53 -21.12
C ILE A 75 30.04 -81.47 -22.23
N SER A 76 30.12 -81.05 -23.49
CA SER A 76 29.78 -81.88 -24.66
C SER A 76 30.61 -81.50 -25.89
N GLY A 77 30.64 -82.36 -26.91
CA GLY A 77 31.33 -82.11 -28.18
C GLY A 77 32.81 -82.49 -28.22
N ALA A 78 33.36 -83.04 -27.13
CA ALA A 78 34.72 -83.55 -27.04
C ALA A 78 34.80 -85.08 -27.27
N ALA A 79 35.99 -85.60 -27.57
CA ALA A 79 36.23 -87.03 -27.81
C ALA A 79 36.12 -87.86 -26.52
N SER A 80 36.58 -87.30 -25.39
CA SER A 80 36.29 -87.83 -24.05
C SER A 80 36.07 -86.70 -23.06
N ILE A 81 35.29 -86.99 -22.02
CA ILE A 81 34.92 -86.04 -20.97
C ILE A 81 35.09 -86.74 -19.62
N SER A 82 35.80 -86.09 -18.70
CA SER A 82 36.16 -86.62 -17.38
C SER A 82 35.92 -85.57 -16.30
N ASP A 83 35.75 -86.07 -15.08
CA ASP A 83 35.80 -85.30 -13.83
C ASP A 83 37.10 -85.74 -13.12
N GLU A 84 38.12 -84.91 -13.21
CA GLU A 84 39.48 -85.18 -12.75
C GLU A 84 39.71 -84.66 -11.33
N VAL A 85 38.97 -83.63 -10.93
CA VAL A 85 38.99 -83.00 -9.61
C VAL A 85 37.64 -83.18 -8.90
N GLN A 86 37.48 -84.31 -8.22
CA GLN A 86 36.23 -84.61 -7.51
C GLN A 86 35.87 -83.55 -6.45
N GLY A 87 34.66 -83.00 -6.56
CA GLY A 87 34.02 -82.17 -5.53
C GLY A 87 34.33 -80.67 -5.65
N ASP A 88 34.86 -80.23 -6.79
CA ASP A 88 34.87 -78.83 -7.19
C ASP A 88 33.50 -78.39 -7.74
N ASP A 89 33.44 -77.16 -8.22
CA ASP A 89 32.28 -76.55 -8.86
C ASP A 89 32.17 -76.88 -10.36
N ALA A 90 33.02 -77.77 -10.90
CA ALA A 90 33.06 -78.14 -12.30
C ALA A 90 32.84 -79.66 -12.50
N ASN A 91 31.60 -80.09 -12.73
CA ASN A 91 31.32 -81.51 -12.99
C ASN A 91 30.58 -81.70 -14.32
N PRO A 92 31.24 -82.16 -15.38
CA PRO A 92 32.67 -82.54 -15.49
C PRO A 92 33.61 -81.32 -15.65
N ASP A 93 34.92 -81.50 -15.36
CA ASP A 93 35.95 -80.44 -15.39
C ASP A 93 36.91 -80.55 -16.59
N THR A 94 36.89 -81.62 -17.37
CA THR A 94 37.90 -81.85 -18.42
C THR A 94 37.30 -82.37 -19.72
N ALA A 95 37.74 -81.77 -20.84
CA ALA A 95 37.35 -82.15 -22.19
C ALA A 95 38.58 -82.44 -23.05
N VAL A 96 38.65 -83.64 -23.63
CA VAL A 96 39.74 -84.05 -24.53
C VAL A 96 39.29 -83.98 -25.99
N VAL A 97 40.03 -83.25 -26.81
CA VAL A 97 39.78 -83.05 -28.24
C VAL A 97 40.92 -83.67 -29.06
N ASP A 98 40.57 -84.55 -30.01
CA ASP A 98 41.50 -85.31 -30.84
C ASP A 98 41.58 -84.85 -32.30
N ALA A 99 40.87 -83.77 -32.66
CA ALA A 99 40.93 -83.14 -33.99
C ALA A 99 40.68 -81.62 -33.95
N ALA A 100 41.35 -80.88 -34.82
CA ALA A 100 41.04 -79.48 -35.08
C ALA A 100 39.65 -79.32 -35.72
N GLY A 101 39.03 -78.15 -35.54
CA GLY A 101 37.67 -77.85 -35.97
C GLY A 101 36.59 -78.39 -35.03
N THR A 102 36.96 -78.90 -33.85
CA THR A 102 36.02 -79.46 -32.87
C THR A 102 35.43 -78.34 -32.01
N THR A 103 34.11 -78.34 -31.83
CA THR A 103 33.44 -77.41 -30.91
C THR A 103 33.09 -78.11 -29.60
N VAL A 104 33.69 -77.64 -28.50
CA VAL A 104 33.34 -78.05 -27.14
C VAL A 104 32.31 -77.09 -26.58
N THR A 105 31.18 -77.59 -26.07
CA THR A 105 30.18 -76.76 -25.38
C THR A 105 30.24 -77.02 -23.88
N VAL A 106 30.46 -75.97 -23.10
CA VAL A 106 30.53 -75.98 -21.63
C VAL A 106 29.30 -75.29 -21.07
N ASN A 107 28.51 -76.00 -20.26
CA ASN A 107 27.27 -75.51 -19.68
C ASN A 107 27.51 -74.92 -18.28
N LEU A 108 27.64 -73.60 -18.20
CA LEU A 108 27.74 -72.85 -16.96
C LEU A 108 26.36 -72.73 -16.32
N ASN A 109 26.20 -73.20 -15.09
CA ASN A 109 25.05 -72.92 -14.27
C ASN A 109 25.34 -71.72 -13.36
N ILE A 110 24.62 -70.62 -13.60
CA ILE A 110 24.76 -69.36 -12.87
C ILE A 110 23.55 -69.22 -11.95
N ALA A 111 23.74 -69.48 -10.66
CA ALA A 111 22.68 -69.41 -9.65
C ALA A 111 22.87 -68.20 -8.74
N SER A 112 21.84 -67.36 -8.63
CA SER A 112 21.70 -66.31 -7.60
C SER A 112 20.31 -66.44 -6.99
N VAL A 113 20.15 -66.06 -5.72
CA VAL A 113 18.85 -66.11 -5.04
C VAL A 113 18.07 -64.83 -5.37
N ASP A 114 17.32 -64.84 -6.47
CA ASP A 114 16.55 -63.66 -6.89
C ASP A 114 15.12 -63.66 -6.30
N TYR A 115 14.81 -62.74 -5.40
CA TYR A 115 13.49 -62.65 -4.75
C TYR A 115 12.46 -61.81 -5.51
N ASP A 116 12.89 -60.78 -6.25
CA ASP A 116 12.02 -59.84 -6.97
C ASP A 116 12.16 -59.90 -8.49
N GLY A 117 13.00 -60.81 -8.99
CA GLY A 117 13.22 -61.02 -10.41
C GLY A 117 14.10 -59.94 -11.03
N SER A 118 14.91 -59.23 -10.25
CA SER A 118 15.71 -58.08 -10.64
C SER A 118 17.11 -58.43 -11.15
N GLU A 119 17.58 -59.66 -10.89
CA GLU A 119 18.99 -60.03 -11.02
C GLU A 119 19.32 -60.55 -12.41
N ARG A 120 20.43 -60.10 -12.94
CA ARG A 120 20.80 -60.32 -14.33
C ARG A 120 22.25 -60.74 -14.46
N VAL A 121 22.50 -61.65 -15.39
CA VAL A 121 23.86 -61.91 -15.88
C VAL A 121 24.28 -60.78 -16.80
N MET A 122 25.35 -60.07 -16.43
CA MET A 122 25.84 -58.92 -17.18
C MET A 122 26.89 -59.35 -18.21
N ARG A 123 27.82 -60.21 -17.78
CA ARG A 123 28.90 -60.74 -18.63
C ARG A 123 29.53 -62.01 -18.05
N VAL A 124 30.32 -62.67 -18.89
CA VAL A 124 31.25 -63.74 -18.49
C VAL A 124 32.64 -63.39 -19.03
N LEU A 125 33.61 -63.20 -18.14
CA LEU A 125 35.03 -63.07 -18.46
C LEU A 125 35.63 -64.47 -18.55
N ILE A 126 36.35 -64.76 -19.63
CA ILE A 126 36.92 -66.08 -19.92
C ILE A 126 38.41 -65.90 -20.15
N GLU A 127 39.23 -66.50 -19.30
CA GLU A 127 40.68 -66.34 -19.28
C GLU A 127 41.37 -67.69 -19.47
N GLY A 128 42.59 -67.67 -20.02
CA GLY A 128 43.35 -68.88 -20.28
C GLY A 128 42.96 -69.60 -21.57
N VAL A 129 42.17 -68.94 -22.44
CA VAL A 129 41.83 -69.48 -23.76
C VAL A 129 43.11 -69.54 -24.61
N PRO A 130 43.54 -70.70 -25.11
CA PRO A 130 44.75 -70.78 -25.91
C PRO A 130 44.57 -70.18 -27.31
N ASP A 131 45.67 -69.74 -27.91
CA ASP A 131 45.70 -69.33 -29.32
C ASP A 131 45.17 -70.46 -30.22
N GLY A 132 44.39 -70.09 -31.24
CA GLY A 132 43.68 -71.06 -32.07
C GLY A 132 42.32 -71.48 -31.53
N VAL A 133 41.90 -71.05 -30.33
CA VAL A 133 40.52 -71.27 -29.85
C VAL A 133 39.68 -70.02 -30.02
N THR A 134 38.55 -70.16 -30.73
CA THR A 134 37.53 -69.12 -30.79
C THR A 134 36.40 -69.43 -29.83
N VAL A 135 36.04 -68.45 -29.02
CA VAL A 135 34.88 -68.54 -28.13
C VAL A 135 33.65 -68.00 -28.84
N ASN A 136 32.57 -68.77 -28.83
CA ASN A 136 31.26 -68.34 -29.30
C ASN A 136 30.27 -68.33 -28.13
N ALA A 137 29.45 -67.29 -28.08
CA ALA A 137 28.35 -67.17 -27.12
C ALA A 137 27.11 -67.96 -27.60
N PRO A 138 26.19 -68.36 -26.70
CA PRO A 138 24.89 -68.91 -27.08
C PRO A 138 23.97 -67.83 -27.69
N VAL A 139 22.78 -68.24 -28.16
CA VAL A 139 21.77 -67.38 -28.79
C VAL A 139 21.52 -66.13 -27.92
N ASN A 140 21.75 -64.93 -28.50
CA ASN A 140 21.61 -63.59 -27.91
C ASN A 140 22.80 -63.01 -27.10
N GLY A 141 23.92 -63.72 -26.97
CA GLY A 141 25.18 -63.14 -26.47
C GLY A 141 26.17 -62.83 -27.60
N GLN A 142 27.09 -61.88 -27.38
CA GLN A 142 28.24 -61.68 -28.27
C GLN A 142 29.55 -61.96 -27.53
N ALA A 143 30.42 -62.77 -28.13
CA ALA A 143 31.78 -63.00 -27.64
C ALA A 143 32.72 -61.94 -28.23
N GLN A 144 33.49 -61.30 -27.36
CA GLN A 144 34.42 -60.23 -27.70
C GLN A 144 35.82 -60.63 -27.24
N GLN A 145 36.81 -60.58 -28.14
CA GLN A 145 38.19 -60.92 -27.80
C GLN A 145 38.91 -59.69 -27.25
N VAL A 146 39.01 -59.59 -25.94
CA VAL A 146 39.48 -58.37 -25.25
C VAL A 146 41.02 -58.32 -25.16
N GLY A 147 41.67 -59.46 -25.39
CA GLY A 147 43.12 -59.57 -25.49
C GLY A 147 43.52 -60.99 -25.86
N ILE A 148 44.83 -61.22 -26.00
CA ILE A 148 45.36 -62.57 -26.24
C ILE A 148 44.98 -63.45 -25.06
N GLY A 149 44.27 -64.54 -25.37
CA GLY A 149 43.75 -65.51 -24.40
C GLY A 149 42.64 -65.06 -23.46
N THR A 150 42.07 -63.87 -23.68
CA THR A 150 40.97 -63.31 -22.87
C THR A 150 39.76 -62.97 -23.73
N TRP A 151 38.61 -63.53 -23.38
CA TRP A 151 37.33 -63.31 -24.04
C TRP A 151 36.30 -62.79 -23.04
N VAL A 152 35.37 -61.97 -23.51
CA VAL A 152 34.23 -61.51 -22.72
C VAL A 152 32.94 -61.82 -23.48
N LEU A 153 32.01 -62.49 -22.83
CA LEU A 153 30.65 -62.65 -23.32
C LEU A 153 29.80 -61.51 -22.76
N VAL A 154 29.17 -60.74 -23.64
CA VAL A 154 28.34 -59.60 -23.25
C VAL A 154 26.86 -59.92 -23.46
N PHE A 155 26.04 -59.65 -22.43
CA PHE A 155 24.59 -59.88 -22.45
C PHE A 155 23.75 -58.61 -22.22
N ALA A 156 24.39 -57.44 -22.08
CA ALA A 156 23.77 -56.21 -21.56
C ALA A 156 22.51 -55.70 -22.31
N ALA A 157 22.36 -55.93 -23.62
CA ALA A 157 21.15 -55.54 -24.36
C ALA A 157 19.96 -56.51 -24.17
N ASN A 158 20.22 -57.74 -23.68
CA ASN A 158 19.26 -58.81 -23.44
C ASN A 158 19.64 -59.57 -22.17
N ALA A 159 19.80 -58.83 -21.07
CA ALA A 159 20.35 -59.37 -19.83
C ALA A 159 19.51 -60.58 -19.37
N LEU A 160 20.19 -61.70 -19.13
CA LEU A 160 19.51 -62.96 -18.92
C LEU A 160 18.94 -63.01 -17.50
N PRO A 161 17.61 -63.20 -17.33
CA PRO A 161 17.00 -63.25 -16.01
C PRO A 161 17.47 -64.49 -15.25
N ILE A 162 17.95 -64.28 -14.03
CA ILE A 162 18.15 -65.37 -13.07
C ILE A 162 16.77 -65.65 -12.47
N ASN A 163 16.30 -66.89 -12.51
CA ASN A 163 15.00 -67.23 -11.91
C ASN A 163 15.19 -67.83 -10.51
N ALA A 164 14.18 -67.63 -9.66
CA ALA A 164 14.12 -68.17 -8.29
C ALA A 164 14.14 -69.72 -8.20
N ALA A 165 14.14 -70.45 -9.33
CA ALA A 165 14.00 -71.91 -9.38
C ALA A 165 15.31 -72.66 -9.67
N GLY A 166 16.47 -71.97 -9.77
CA GLY A 166 17.77 -72.63 -9.87
C GLY A 166 18.82 -71.96 -10.76
N GLY A 167 18.61 -70.70 -11.19
CA GLY A 167 19.58 -69.97 -12.01
C GLY A 167 19.38 -70.13 -13.51
N ILE A 168 20.40 -69.73 -14.28
CA ILE A 168 20.44 -69.89 -15.74
C ILE A 168 21.58 -70.81 -16.17
N THR A 169 21.30 -71.70 -17.13
CA THR A 169 22.33 -72.49 -17.80
C THR A 169 22.75 -71.81 -19.11
N LEU A 170 24.04 -71.48 -19.21
CA LEU A 170 24.68 -70.84 -20.36
C LEU A 170 25.65 -71.82 -21.04
N GLY A 171 25.35 -72.23 -22.28
CA GLY A 171 26.24 -73.09 -23.07
C GLY A 171 27.27 -72.28 -23.86
N VAL A 172 28.49 -72.17 -23.34
CA VAL A 172 29.61 -71.46 -23.99
C VAL A 172 30.36 -72.42 -24.91
N GLN A 173 30.59 -72.01 -26.16
CA GLN A 173 31.21 -72.85 -27.18
C GLN A 173 32.67 -72.45 -27.40
N PHE A 174 33.56 -73.44 -27.41
CA PHE A 174 34.99 -73.29 -27.68
C PHE A 174 35.31 -74.10 -28.94
N LEU A 175 35.56 -73.40 -30.04
CA LEU A 175 35.97 -74.01 -31.31
C LEU A 175 37.50 -74.10 -31.35
N THR A 176 38.03 -75.32 -31.38
CA THR A 176 39.48 -75.55 -31.45
C THR A 176 39.98 -75.49 -32.88
N GLY A 177 41.07 -74.76 -33.10
CA GLY A 177 41.73 -74.59 -34.38
C GLY A 177 42.96 -75.46 -34.55
N VAL A 178 43.69 -75.24 -35.64
CA VAL A 178 44.93 -75.97 -35.95
C VAL A 178 46.11 -75.59 -35.05
N ASP A 179 46.05 -74.42 -34.40
CA ASP A 179 47.16 -73.89 -33.58
C ASP A 179 47.17 -74.41 -32.13
N VAL A 180 46.11 -75.11 -31.70
CA VAL A 180 45.95 -75.59 -30.32
C VAL A 180 46.70 -76.92 -30.14
N ALA A 181 48.03 -76.87 -30.11
CA ALA A 181 48.89 -78.06 -30.10
C ALA A 181 48.91 -78.79 -28.73
N GLN A 182 48.90 -80.13 -28.78
CA GLN A 182 48.99 -81.09 -27.67
C GLN A 182 49.33 -80.51 -26.27
N ALA A 183 48.32 -79.98 -25.59
CA ALA A 183 48.50 -79.38 -24.28
C ALA A 183 47.21 -79.43 -23.46
N THR A 184 47.38 -79.21 -22.16
CA THR A 184 46.28 -78.99 -21.21
C THR A 184 46.22 -77.50 -20.91
N HIS A 185 45.07 -76.89 -21.18
CA HIS A 185 44.82 -75.47 -20.98
C HIS A 185 43.75 -75.27 -19.90
N PRO A 186 44.11 -74.74 -18.72
CA PRO A 186 43.12 -74.33 -17.73
C PRO A 186 42.42 -73.07 -18.23
N ILE A 187 41.09 -73.14 -18.36
CA ILE A 187 40.24 -72.04 -18.77
C ILE A 187 39.36 -71.66 -17.59
N THR A 188 39.52 -70.43 -17.10
CA THR A 188 38.72 -69.87 -16.01
C THR A 188 37.60 -69.02 -16.59
N MET A 189 36.38 -69.25 -16.11
CA MET A 189 35.20 -68.46 -16.48
C MET A 189 34.67 -67.77 -15.24
N THR A 190 34.65 -66.45 -15.25
CA THR A 190 34.17 -65.59 -14.18
C THR A 190 32.87 -64.94 -14.63
N VAL A 191 31.76 -65.23 -13.95
CA VAL A 191 30.49 -64.55 -14.20
C VAL A 191 30.39 -63.28 -13.36
N GLN A 192 29.76 -62.25 -13.92
CA GLN A 192 29.36 -61.09 -13.15
C GLN A 192 27.86 -60.87 -13.29
N THR A 193 27.19 -60.81 -12.14
CA THR A 193 25.75 -60.54 -12.01
C THR A 193 25.52 -59.18 -11.40
N GLN A 194 24.35 -58.62 -11.70
CA GLN A 194 23.95 -57.32 -11.18
C GLN A 194 22.43 -57.23 -11.03
N ASP A 195 21.99 -56.61 -9.95
CA ASP A 195 20.61 -56.18 -9.72
C ASP A 195 20.29 -54.92 -10.57
N ARG A 196 19.02 -54.75 -10.93
CA ARG A 196 18.53 -53.66 -11.79
C ARG A 196 18.83 -52.30 -11.17
N GLY A 197 19.64 -51.50 -11.86
CA GLY A 197 19.93 -50.12 -11.44
C GLY A 197 20.99 -50.02 -10.34
N ALA A 198 21.65 -51.13 -9.97
CA ALA A 198 22.84 -51.06 -9.14
C ALA A 198 23.96 -50.34 -9.90
N VAL A 199 24.77 -49.57 -9.17
CA VAL A 199 26.01 -48.98 -9.70
C VAL A 199 27.06 -50.07 -9.89
N THR A 200 28.10 -49.81 -10.67
CA THR A 200 29.18 -50.77 -11.00
C THR A 200 29.87 -51.39 -9.78
N SER A 201 29.87 -50.73 -8.62
CA SER A 201 30.41 -51.26 -7.36
C SER A 201 29.52 -52.29 -6.65
N GLY A 202 28.30 -52.50 -7.14
CA GLY A 202 27.34 -53.46 -6.58
C GLY A 202 27.28 -54.79 -7.31
N GLN A 203 28.28 -55.18 -8.10
CA GLN A 203 28.28 -56.45 -8.84
C GLN A 203 28.70 -57.63 -7.95
N ALA A 204 28.07 -58.80 -8.13
CA ALA A 204 28.53 -60.06 -7.55
C ALA A 204 29.27 -60.86 -8.61
N GLN A 205 30.30 -61.59 -8.19
CA GLN A 205 31.13 -62.39 -9.09
C GLN A 205 31.49 -63.74 -8.48
N ASP A 206 31.60 -64.74 -9.34
CA ASP A 206 32.09 -66.07 -8.99
C ASP A 206 32.79 -66.69 -10.21
N SER A 207 33.72 -67.62 -9.97
CA SER A 207 34.64 -68.16 -10.98
C SER A 207 34.69 -69.67 -10.92
N VAL A 208 34.71 -70.32 -12.09
CA VAL A 208 34.88 -71.78 -12.24
C VAL A 208 35.97 -72.05 -13.27
N THR A 209 36.79 -73.08 -13.05
CA THR A 209 37.89 -73.46 -13.97
C THR A 209 37.65 -74.86 -14.52
N TRP A 210 37.93 -75.07 -15.80
CA TRP A 210 37.93 -76.38 -16.47
C TRP A 210 39.14 -76.53 -17.38
N ASN A 211 39.46 -77.75 -17.80
CA ASN A 211 40.62 -78.06 -18.64
C ASN A 211 40.20 -78.45 -20.05
N LEU A 212 40.71 -77.70 -21.04
CA LEU A 212 40.72 -78.13 -22.44
C LEU A 212 42.02 -78.89 -22.71
N VAL A 213 41.91 -80.18 -23.06
CA VAL A 213 43.05 -81.02 -23.44
C VAL A 213 42.99 -81.29 -24.93
N THR A 214 44.03 -80.94 -25.68
CA THR A 214 44.16 -81.34 -27.09
C THR A 214 45.19 -82.46 -27.23
N THR A 215 44.92 -83.43 -28.12
CA THR A 215 45.83 -84.57 -28.37
C THR A 215 46.26 -84.71 -29.83
N TYR A 216 45.81 -83.81 -30.71
CA TYR A 216 46.21 -83.79 -32.11
C TYR A 216 47.47 -82.93 -32.33
N ASP A 217 48.24 -83.28 -33.36
CA ASP A 217 49.38 -82.49 -33.81
C ASP A 217 48.85 -81.23 -34.52
N GLY A 218 49.10 -80.05 -33.94
CA GLY A 218 48.76 -78.76 -34.55
C GLY A 218 49.65 -78.47 -35.75
N ALA A 219 49.31 -79.02 -36.92
CA ALA A 219 50.18 -79.03 -38.09
C ALA A 219 49.66 -78.20 -39.29
N GLY A 220 48.66 -77.33 -39.09
CA GLY A 220 48.19 -76.39 -40.11
C GLY A 220 48.93 -75.05 -40.03
N GLU A 221 49.14 -74.39 -41.18
CA GLU A 221 49.49 -72.96 -41.17
C GLU A 221 48.22 -72.16 -40.91
N SER A 222 48.24 -71.34 -39.87
CA SER A 222 47.16 -70.45 -39.52
C SER A 222 47.35 -69.08 -40.16
N LEU A 223 46.25 -68.44 -40.52
CA LEU A 223 46.21 -67.29 -41.43
C LEU A 223 45.36 -66.16 -40.80
N PRO A 224 45.83 -65.52 -39.71
CA PRO A 224 45.12 -64.39 -39.14
C PRO A 224 45.13 -63.19 -40.09
N PRO A 225 44.22 -62.22 -39.89
CA PRO A 225 44.34 -60.91 -40.51
C PRO A 225 45.67 -60.23 -40.19
N THR A 226 46.13 -59.35 -41.07
CA THR A 226 47.19 -58.38 -40.78
C THR A 226 46.58 -57.04 -40.36
N ILE A 227 47.19 -56.38 -39.38
CA ILE A 227 46.89 -54.99 -39.06
C ILE A 227 47.92 -54.15 -39.83
N ASP A 228 47.47 -53.50 -40.90
CA ASP A 228 48.32 -52.74 -41.80
C ASP A 228 48.53 -51.31 -41.29
N GLN A 229 47.51 -50.76 -40.60
CA GLN A 229 47.55 -49.44 -39.97
C GLN A 229 46.70 -49.43 -38.70
N TRP A 230 47.24 -48.82 -37.64
CA TRP A 230 46.53 -48.50 -36.40
C TRP A 230 47.28 -47.37 -35.69
N VAL A 231 46.92 -46.13 -36.02
CA VAL A 231 47.66 -44.92 -35.57
C VAL A 231 46.70 -43.78 -35.22
N TYR A 232 47.06 -43.00 -34.21
CA TYR A 232 46.43 -41.70 -33.95
C TYR A 232 46.79 -40.75 -35.10
N ASN A 233 45.79 -40.08 -35.67
CA ASN A 233 45.94 -39.24 -36.86
C ASN A 233 46.28 -37.76 -36.55
N GLY A 234 46.28 -37.38 -35.27
CA GLY A 234 46.61 -36.02 -34.82
C GLY A 234 45.43 -35.03 -34.86
N ALA A 235 44.18 -35.52 -34.95
CA ALA A 235 43.00 -34.67 -34.92
C ALA A 235 42.63 -34.20 -33.51
N ASP A 236 42.22 -32.94 -33.40
CA ASP A 236 41.73 -32.33 -32.16
C ASP A 236 40.22 -32.56 -32.01
N VAL A 237 39.75 -32.52 -30.77
CA VAL A 237 38.31 -32.57 -30.43
C VAL A 237 37.89 -31.30 -29.70
N ASN A 238 36.60 -31.13 -29.45
CA ASN A 238 36.11 -30.02 -28.62
C ASN A 238 35.59 -30.61 -27.32
N GLU A 239 35.74 -29.88 -26.22
CA GLU A 239 35.06 -30.25 -24.98
C GLU A 239 33.55 -30.24 -25.17
N ASP A 240 32.85 -30.95 -24.28
CA ASP A 240 31.38 -31.08 -24.25
C ASP A 240 30.72 -31.63 -25.53
N LEU A 241 31.51 -31.99 -26.54
CA LEU A 241 31.06 -32.61 -27.77
C LEU A 241 31.53 -34.06 -27.86
N THR A 242 30.65 -34.88 -28.43
CA THR A 242 30.95 -36.29 -28.70
C THR A 242 31.63 -36.42 -30.06
N PHE A 243 32.67 -37.24 -30.14
CA PHE A 243 33.36 -37.61 -31.38
C PHE A 243 33.41 -39.14 -31.53
N SER A 244 33.68 -39.64 -32.74
CA SER A 244 33.84 -41.07 -33.01
C SER A 244 35.31 -41.47 -32.95
N LEU A 245 35.63 -42.72 -32.58
CA LEU A 245 37.02 -43.17 -32.55
C LEU A 245 37.70 -43.09 -33.93
N SER A 246 36.93 -43.26 -35.00
CA SER A 246 37.36 -43.06 -36.40
C SER A 246 37.75 -41.62 -36.75
N ASP A 247 37.28 -40.62 -35.99
CA ASP A 247 37.67 -39.22 -36.22
C ASP A 247 39.15 -39.00 -35.86
N VAL A 248 39.67 -39.80 -34.94
CA VAL A 248 41.02 -39.65 -34.35
C VAL A 248 41.96 -40.82 -34.65
N VAL A 249 41.47 -41.99 -35.04
CA VAL A 249 42.30 -43.17 -35.35
C VAL A 249 42.16 -43.57 -36.82
N ASP A 250 43.30 -43.66 -37.51
CA ASP A 250 43.39 -44.28 -38.83
C ASP A 250 43.67 -45.78 -38.66
N ALA A 251 42.84 -46.62 -39.30
CA ALA A 251 42.90 -48.07 -39.22
C ALA A 251 42.82 -48.73 -40.59
N GLN A 252 43.56 -49.82 -40.79
CA GLN A 252 43.51 -50.64 -42.00
C GLN A 252 43.90 -52.09 -41.68
N VAL A 253 43.20 -53.05 -42.26
CA VAL A 253 43.42 -54.49 -42.04
C VAL A 253 43.28 -55.30 -43.34
N THR A 254 44.12 -56.32 -43.53
CA THR A 254 43.99 -57.26 -44.64
C THR A 254 43.61 -58.64 -44.11
N VAL A 255 42.53 -59.24 -44.62
CA VAL A 255 42.15 -60.62 -44.26
C VAL A 255 42.92 -61.62 -45.10
N VAL A 256 43.48 -62.64 -44.45
CA VAL A 256 44.27 -63.68 -45.12
C VAL A 256 43.44 -64.95 -45.33
N ASP A 257 42.67 -65.38 -44.33
CA ASP A 257 41.69 -66.46 -44.46
C ASP A 257 40.26 -65.92 -44.62
N VAL A 258 39.79 -65.88 -45.87
CA VAL A 258 38.41 -65.50 -46.18
C VAL A 258 37.42 -66.67 -46.05
N SER A 259 37.88 -67.90 -45.80
CA SER A 259 37.01 -69.08 -45.73
C SER A 259 36.28 -69.22 -44.40
N VAL A 260 36.74 -68.49 -43.38
CA VAL A 260 36.17 -68.43 -42.03
C VAL A 260 35.81 -66.98 -41.65
N PRO A 261 34.94 -66.77 -40.64
CA PRO A 261 34.70 -65.44 -40.10
C PRO A 261 35.96 -64.80 -39.53
N ASN A 262 36.13 -63.49 -39.74
CA ASN A 262 37.21 -62.70 -39.15
C ASN A 262 36.63 -61.78 -38.06
N ILE A 263 37.35 -61.62 -36.95
CA ILE A 263 36.90 -60.94 -35.74
C ILE A 263 37.85 -59.79 -35.48
N PHE A 264 37.30 -58.58 -35.33
CA PHE A 264 38.04 -57.38 -34.98
C PHE A 264 37.45 -56.81 -33.69
N THR A 265 38.28 -56.68 -32.67
CA THR A 265 37.89 -56.13 -31.37
C THR A 265 38.76 -54.92 -31.06
N VAL A 266 38.10 -53.81 -30.72
CA VAL A 266 38.75 -52.61 -30.21
C VAL A 266 38.58 -52.59 -28.70
N SER A 267 39.66 -52.31 -27.97
CA SER A 267 39.64 -52.08 -26.53
C SER A 267 40.27 -50.75 -26.13
N LEU A 268 39.60 -50.00 -25.23
CA LEU A 268 40.12 -48.75 -24.65
C LEU A 268 40.37 -48.93 -23.14
N THR A 269 41.54 -48.51 -22.65
CA THR A 269 41.89 -48.47 -21.22
C THR A 269 42.47 -47.12 -20.83
N ASP A 270 42.49 -46.82 -19.53
CA ASP A 270 43.09 -45.61 -18.96
C ASP A 270 42.43 -44.31 -19.46
N LEU A 271 41.15 -44.37 -19.81
CA LEU A 271 40.35 -43.17 -20.10
C LEU A 271 40.26 -42.28 -18.85
N PRO A 272 40.39 -40.95 -19.00
CA PRO A 272 40.27 -40.02 -17.88
C PRO A 272 38.92 -40.12 -17.16
N GLU A 273 38.93 -39.79 -15.86
CA GLU A 273 37.69 -39.80 -15.07
C GLU A 273 36.70 -38.75 -15.61
N GLY A 274 35.42 -39.13 -15.73
CA GLY A 274 34.38 -38.29 -16.30
C GLY A 274 34.18 -38.45 -17.81
N THR A 275 35.06 -39.15 -18.52
CA THR A 275 34.86 -39.50 -19.94
C THR A 275 33.65 -40.40 -20.11
N GLN A 276 32.83 -40.11 -21.13
CA GLN A 276 31.68 -40.92 -21.50
C GLN A 276 31.99 -41.72 -22.76
N VAL A 277 31.67 -43.02 -22.77
CA VAL A 277 31.87 -43.90 -23.93
C VAL A 277 30.55 -44.58 -24.28
N GLN A 278 30.17 -44.51 -25.54
CA GLN A 278 29.03 -45.19 -26.14
C GLN A 278 29.51 -46.12 -27.26
N GLY A 279 28.72 -47.17 -27.55
CA GLY A 279 29.07 -48.17 -28.57
C GLY A 279 30.07 -49.23 -28.10
N MET A 280 30.57 -49.14 -26.86
CA MET A 280 31.44 -50.12 -26.23
C MET A 280 30.81 -50.66 -24.93
N VAL A 281 31.40 -51.74 -24.43
CA VAL A 281 31.01 -52.42 -23.20
C VAL A 281 32.13 -52.26 -22.19
N LEU A 282 31.87 -51.61 -21.06
CA LEU A 282 32.85 -51.47 -19.98
C LEU A 282 32.98 -52.77 -19.20
N THR A 283 34.20 -53.31 -19.07
CA THR A 283 34.60 -54.41 -18.18
C THR A 283 35.78 -54.06 -17.29
N SER A 284 36.17 -54.97 -16.40
CA SER A 284 37.44 -54.90 -15.69
C SER A 284 38.26 -56.14 -16.03
N VAL A 285 39.43 -55.94 -16.62
CA VAL A 285 40.41 -57.01 -16.87
C VAL A 285 41.60 -56.74 -15.95
N ASN A 286 41.91 -57.68 -15.07
CA ASN A 286 42.98 -57.53 -14.06
C ASN A 286 42.86 -56.26 -13.17
N GLY A 287 41.63 -55.80 -12.91
CA GLY A 287 41.39 -54.58 -12.11
C GLY A 287 41.46 -53.26 -12.89
N VAL A 288 41.77 -53.30 -14.20
CA VAL A 288 41.80 -52.12 -15.08
C VAL A 288 40.46 -51.98 -15.81
N PRO A 289 39.77 -50.82 -15.76
CA PRO A 289 38.62 -50.54 -16.60
C PRO A 289 38.98 -50.68 -18.09
N THR A 290 38.27 -51.55 -18.80
CA THR A 290 38.51 -51.84 -20.22
C THR A 290 37.19 -51.77 -20.97
N TRP A 291 37.07 -50.84 -21.91
CA TRP A 291 35.91 -50.75 -22.80
C TRP A 291 36.16 -51.58 -24.04
N THR A 292 35.19 -52.39 -24.49
CA THR A 292 35.35 -53.25 -25.67
C THR A 292 34.19 -53.16 -26.66
N ALA A 293 34.51 -53.20 -27.95
CA ALA A 293 33.53 -53.36 -29.02
C ALA A 293 34.10 -54.28 -30.09
N THR A 294 33.25 -55.11 -30.70
CA THR A 294 33.69 -56.14 -31.65
C THR A 294 32.80 -56.14 -32.88
N VAL A 295 33.41 -56.39 -34.03
CA VAL A 295 32.70 -56.72 -35.27
C VAL A 295 33.20 -58.07 -35.77
N VAL A 296 32.25 -58.92 -36.19
CA VAL A 296 32.54 -60.20 -36.83
C VAL A 296 32.19 -60.07 -38.29
N VAL A 297 33.18 -60.18 -39.16
CA VAL A 297 33.02 -60.18 -40.62
C VAL A 297 32.78 -61.63 -41.07
N PRO A 298 31.65 -61.94 -41.73
CA PRO A 298 31.35 -63.29 -42.18
C PRO A 298 32.37 -63.85 -43.19
N ALA A 299 32.47 -65.18 -43.25
CA ALA A 299 33.24 -65.87 -44.29
C ALA A 299 32.80 -65.45 -45.71
N GLY A 300 33.76 -65.35 -46.62
CA GLY A 300 33.59 -64.96 -48.01
C GLY A 300 33.54 -63.45 -48.25
N ALA A 301 33.72 -62.62 -47.22
CA ALA A 301 33.88 -61.18 -47.37
C ALA A 301 35.18 -60.83 -48.11
N ASN A 302 35.13 -59.77 -48.92
CA ASN A 302 36.32 -59.19 -49.53
C ASN A 302 36.87 -58.06 -48.65
N ASP A 303 38.09 -57.59 -48.94
CA ASP A 303 38.76 -56.54 -48.17
C ASP A 303 37.90 -55.27 -48.03
N ALA A 304 37.17 -54.87 -49.07
CA ALA A 304 36.29 -53.70 -49.00
C ALA A 304 35.14 -53.85 -47.97
N ALA A 305 34.58 -55.05 -47.83
CA ALA A 305 33.55 -55.32 -46.84
C ALA A 305 34.13 -55.43 -45.42
N VAL A 306 35.39 -55.89 -45.30
CA VAL A 306 36.12 -55.92 -44.02
C VAL A 306 36.41 -54.49 -43.55
N GLU A 307 36.97 -53.65 -44.42
CA GLU A 307 37.27 -52.26 -44.11
C GLU A 307 36.01 -51.47 -43.74
N LEU A 308 34.92 -51.66 -44.47
CA LEU A 308 33.63 -51.05 -44.14
C LEU A 308 33.10 -51.51 -42.77
N ALA A 309 33.33 -52.76 -42.40
CA ALA A 309 32.93 -53.28 -41.09
C ALA A 309 33.80 -52.72 -39.95
N LEU A 310 35.10 -52.58 -40.17
CA LEU A 310 36.03 -51.94 -39.23
C LEU A 310 35.72 -50.45 -39.07
N GLU A 311 35.52 -49.72 -40.18
CA GLU A 311 35.09 -48.32 -40.17
C GLU A 311 33.74 -48.17 -39.45
N GLY A 312 32.79 -49.06 -39.71
CA GLY A 312 31.50 -49.09 -39.00
C GLY A 312 31.65 -49.34 -37.50
N LEU A 313 32.60 -50.19 -37.08
CA LEU A 313 32.92 -50.40 -35.68
C LEU A 313 33.50 -49.12 -35.04
N LEU A 314 34.49 -48.48 -35.67
CA LEU A 314 35.14 -47.27 -35.16
C LEU A 314 34.18 -46.07 -35.10
N ASN A 315 33.34 -45.89 -36.12
CA ASN A 315 32.26 -44.89 -36.12
C ASN A 315 31.21 -45.15 -35.03
N GLY A 316 30.99 -46.42 -34.67
CA GLY A 316 30.05 -46.80 -33.61
C GLY A 316 30.56 -46.46 -32.21
N ILE A 317 31.89 -46.36 -32.02
CA ILE A 317 32.52 -46.01 -30.76
C ILE A 317 32.52 -44.50 -30.62
N GLN A 318 31.63 -43.97 -29.78
CA GLN A 318 31.48 -42.54 -29.54
C GLN A 318 32.03 -42.19 -28.16
N ILE A 319 32.84 -41.13 -28.09
CA ILE A 319 33.55 -40.70 -26.88
C ILE A 319 33.26 -39.21 -26.64
N THR A 320 32.96 -38.86 -25.40
CA THR A 320 32.84 -37.47 -24.93
C THR A 320 33.93 -37.23 -23.87
N PRO A 321 34.81 -36.22 -24.04
CA PRO A 321 35.79 -35.85 -23.02
C PRO A 321 35.13 -35.54 -21.66
N PRO A 322 35.90 -35.54 -20.54
CA PRO A 322 35.37 -35.09 -19.26
C PRO A 322 34.76 -33.68 -19.37
N PRO A 323 33.63 -33.39 -18.70
CA PRO A 323 32.96 -32.10 -18.82
C PRO A 323 33.86 -30.91 -18.50
N ASN A 324 33.85 -29.89 -19.36
CA ASN A 324 34.63 -28.65 -19.23
C ASN A 324 36.14 -28.86 -19.07
N SER A 325 36.68 -29.99 -19.54
CA SER A 325 38.11 -30.30 -19.50
C SER A 325 38.72 -30.02 -20.86
N ASN A 326 39.58 -29.02 -20.95
CA ASN A 326 40.16 -28.53 -22.21
C ASN A 326 41.60 -28.04 -22.04
N GLU A 327 42.23 -27.58 -23.13
CA GLU A 327 43.62 -27.07 -23.11
C GLU A 327 43.87 -25.86 -22.19
N ASN A 328 42.84 -25.15 -21.73
CA ASN A 328 43.00 -24.03 -20.79
C ASN A 328 43.10 -24.47 -19.32
N ASN A 329 42.59 -25.66 -18.97
CA ASN A 329 42.50 -26.10 -17.57
C ASN A 329 43.05 -27.53 -17.33
N ALA A 330 43.26 -28.31 -18.38
CA ALA A 330 43.71 -29.70 -18.34
C ALA A 330 44.49 -30.07 -19.63
N GLU A 331 45.51 -29.27 -19.97
CA GLU A 331 46.41 -29.49 -21.11
C GLU A 331 46.96 -30.93 -21.13
N ASP A 332 46.90 -31.58 -22.30
CA ASP A 332 47.34 -32.96 -22.55
C ASP A 332 46.68 -34.04 -21.66
N ALA A 333 45.64 -33.72 -20.91
CA ALA A 333 45.04 -34.64 -19.94
C ALA A 333 44.08 -35.66 -20.57
N PHE A 334 43.64 -35.44 -21.81
CA PHE A 334 42.74 -36.35 -22.51
C PHE A 334 43.52 -37.39 -23.33
N ASN A 335 43.97 -38.43 -22.64
CA ASN A 335 44.78 -39.50 -23.22
C ASN A 335 44.33 -40.89 -22.75
N PHE A 336 44.50 -41.92 -23.59
CA PHE A 336 44.09 -43.30 -23.27
C PHE A 336 44.75 -44.33 -24.19
N ASN A 337 44.81 -45.59 -23.77
CA ASN A 337 45.31 -46.68 -24.62
C ASN A 337 44.21 -47.18 -25.56
N ALA A 338 44.50 -47.35 -26.86
CA ALA A 338 43.58 -47.90 -27.85
C ALA A 338 44.19 -49.11 -28.57
N THR A 339 43.62 -50.30 -28.38
CA THR A 339 44.15 -51.55 -28.96
C THR A 339 43.16 -52.15 -29.96
N LEU A 340 43.65 -52.50 -31.15
CA LEU A 340 42.93 -53.35 -32.12
C LEU A 340 43.48 -54.78 -32.03
N THR A 341 42.60 -55.74 -31.78
CA THR A 341 42.89 -57.18 -31.85
C THR A 341 42.15 -57.78 -33.05
N ALA A 342 42.86 -58.50 -33.91
CA ALA A 342 42.32 -59.13 -35.11
C ALA A 342 42.61 -60.63 -35.11
N SER A 343 41.62 -61.44 -35.48
CA SER A 343 41.76 -62.90 -35.59
C SER A 343 40.82 -63.49 -36.65
N ALA A 344 41.19 -64.64 -37.19
CA ALA A 344 40.28 -65.49 -37.95
C ALA A 344 39.72 -66.57 -37.02
N GLN A 345 38.49 -67.05 -37.25
CA GLN A 345 37.90 -68.09 -36.42
C GLN A 345 38.76 -69.38 -36.46
N GLY A 346 39.20 -69.85 -35.29
CA GLY A 346 40.10 -71.00 -35.14
C GLY A 346 41.59 -70.70 -35.42
N SER A 347 41.96 -69.42 -35.52
CA SER A 347 43.34 -68.95 -35.69
C SER A 347 43.88 -68.33 -34.39
N PHE A 348 45.20 -68.12 -34.31
CA PHE A 348 45.80 -67.18 -33.35
C PHE A 348 45.39 -65.73 -33.66
N SER A 349 45.58 -64.83 -32.69
CA SER A 349 45.24 -63.41 -32.81
C SER A 349 46.47 -62.53 -32.93
N VAL A 350 46.33 -61.41 -33.62
CA VAL A 350 47.32 -60.32 -33.65
C VAL A 350 46.72 -59.07 -33.02
N SER A 351 47.56 -58.24 -32.39
CA SER A 351 47.09 -57.00 -31.77
C SER A 351 48.09 -55.86 -31.95
N GLN A 352 47.57 -54.64 -32.10
CA GLN A 352 48.37 -53.41 -32.12
C GLN A 352 47.75 -52.38 -31.18
N THR A 353 48.58 -51.74 -30.35
CA THR A 353 48.15 -50.73 -29.38
C THR A 353 48.74 -49.37 -29.73
N ILE A 354 47.89 -48.34 -29.73
CA ILE A 354 48.32 -46.95 -29.63
C ILE A 354 48.39 -46.64 -28.13
N PRO A 355 49.58 -46.41 -27.56
CA PRO A 355 49.71 -46.13 -26.14
C PRO A 355 49.17 -44.74 -25.79
N ASP A 356 48.73 -44.56 -24.55
CA ASP A 356 48.28 -43.28 -23.96
C ASP A 356 49.32 -42.14 -24.06
N THR A 357 50.60 -42.46 -24.20
CA THR A 357 51.68 -41.49 -24.45
C THR A 357 51.72 -40.96 -25.89
N VAL A 358 51.01 -41.61 -26.82
CA VAL A 358 50.88 -41.22 -28.23
C VAL A 358 49.46 -40.75 -28.53
N MET A 359 48.45 -41.41 -27.95
CA MET A 359 47.04 -41.03 -28.02
C MET A 359 46.75 -39.91 -27.01
N VAL A 360 47.40 -38.76 -27.19
CA VAL A 360 47.14 -37.53 -26.45
C VAL A 360 46.34 -36.63 -27.38
N ILE A 361 45.03 -36.52 -27.12
CA ILE A 361 44.10 -35.81 -28.01
C ILE A 361 43.88 -34.40 -27.45
N PRO A 362 44.29 -33.34 -28.15
CA PRO A 362 44.01 -31.98 -27.71
C PRO A 362 42.51 -31.70 -27.69
N VAL A 363 42.03 -31.09 -26.62
CA VAL A 363 40.61 -30.76 -26.41
C VAL A 363 40.42 -29.25 -26.44
N ALA A 364 39.89 -28.75 -27.55
CA ALA A 364 39.61 -27.34 -27.75
C ALA A 364 38.50 -26.84 -26.80
N PRO A 365 38.67 -25.64 -26.20
CA PRO A 365 37.69 -25.02 -25.32
C PRO A 365 36.40 -24.61 -26.06
N VAL A 366 35.27 -24.61 -25.35
CA VAL A 366 33.94 -24.23 -25.84
C VAL A 366 33.33 -23.22 -24.87
N THR A 367 33.29 -21.95 -25.28
CA THR A 367 32.74 -20.86 -24.49
C THR A 367 31.29 -21.11 -24.05
N ASP A 368 31.02 -20.92 -22.77
CA ASP A 368 29.67 -20.79 -22.25
C ASP A 368 29.13 -19.35 -22.25
N ALA A 369 27.81 -19.22 -22.40
CA ALA A 369 27.13 -17.93 -22.31
C ALA A 369 27.18 -17.33 -20.89
N ALA A 370 27.27 -16.00 -20.79
CA ALA A 370 27.16 -15.27 -19.52
C ALA A 370 25.86 -15.59 -18.77
N VAL A 371 25.95 -15.61 -17.45
CA VAL A 371 24.78 -15.66 -16.56
C VAL A 371 24.28 -14.23 -16.36
N ILE A 372 23.04 -13.94 -16.77
CA ILE A 372 22.44 -12.60 -16.70
C ILE A 372 21.11 -12.69 -15.96
N THR A 373 20.90 -11.83 -14.98
CA THR A 373 19.58 -11.58 -14.37
C THR A 373 19.21 -10.12 -14.50
N VAL A 374 17.95 -9.85 -14.81
CA VAL A 374 17.37 -8.51 -14.91
C VAL A 374 16.21 -8.46 -13.92
N SER A 375 16.18 -7.43 -13.09
CA SER A 375 15.12 -7.20 -12.11
C SER A 375 14.66 -5.76 -12.24
N ALA A 376 13.52 -5.55 -12.90
CA ALA A 376 12.90 -4.24 -13.06
C ALA A 376 11.81 -4.04 -11.98
N VAL A 377 11.74 -2.84 -11.42
CA VAL A 377 10.80 -2.53 -10.32
C VAL A 377 9.60 -1.78 -10.88
N ASP A 378 8.41 -2.29 -10.60
CA ASP A 378 7.14 -1.60 -10.92
C ASP A 378 7.08 -0.21 -10.28
N ALA A 379 6.47 0.74 -10.98
CA ALA A 379 6.30 2.10 -10.52
C ALA A 379 4.83 2.55 -10.65
N GLY A 380 4.42 3.48 -9.80
CA GLY A 380 3.20 4.24 -10.05
C GLY A 380 3.49 5.34 -11.07
N GLU A 381 2.49 5.67 -11.89
CA GLU A 381 2.57 6.89 -12.67
C GLU A 381 2.73 8.11 -11.75
N ASN A 382 3.47 9.09 -12.26
CA ASN A 382 3.81 10.32 -11.58
C ASN A 382 3.96 11.40 -12.67
N PRO A 383 3.24 12.53 -12.53
CA PRO A 383 3.20 13.61 -13.51
C PRO A 383 4.49 14.45 -13.55
N VAL A 384 5.43 14.21 -12.63
CA VAL A 384 6.70 14.95 -12.51
C VAL A 384 7.91 14.07 -12.85
N ASP A 385 8.15 12.97 -12.11
CA ASP A 385 9.41 12.20 -12.18
C ASP A 385 9.25 10.68 -11.98
N GLY A 386 8.20 10.08 -12.55
CA GLY A 386 8.04 8.62 -12.54
C GLY A 386 9.25 7.92 -13.15
N SER A 387 10.02 7.21 -12.33
CA SER A 387 11.26 6.56 -12.75
C SER A 387 11.22 5.09 -12.39
N VAL A 388 11.68 4.25 -13.31
CA VAL A 388 11.77 2.80 -13.13
C VAL A 388 13.20 2.44 -12.76
N SER A 389 13.38 1.78 -11.62
CA SER A 389 14.67 1.21 -11.23
C SER A 389 14.83 -0.18 -11.83
N VAL A 390 16.00 -0.49 -12.37
CA VAL A 390 16.35 -1.83 -12.84
C VAL A 390 17.74 -2.21 -12.34
N THR A 391 17.84 -3.42 -11.78
CA THR A 391 19.11 -4.04 -11.42
C THR A 391 19.44 -5.13 -12.43
N ILE A 392 20.66 -5.12 -12.94
CA ILE A 392 21.15 -6.13 -13.88
C ILE A 392 22.41 -6.73 -13.30
N ASP A 393 22.38 -8.02 -12.95
CA ASP A 393 23.56 -8.78 -12.56
C ASP A 393 24.03 -9.62 -13.75
N VAL A 394 25.28 -9.41 -14.16
CA VAL A 394 25.93 -10.18 -15.22
C VAL A 394 27.23 -10.76 -14.71
N ARG A 395 27.48 -12.05 -14.98
CA ARG A 395 28.73 -12.76 -14.66
C ARG A 395 29.23 -13.53 -15.87
N SER A 396 30.55 -13.62 -16.04
CA SER A 396 31.11 -14.68 -16.88
C SER A 396 30.70 -16.05 -16.32
N ASN A 397 30.50 -17.04 -17.19
CA ASN A 397 30.08 -18.35 -16.73
C ASN A 397 31.20 -18.95 -15.86
N PRO A 398 30.92 -19.40 -14.62
CA PRO A 398 31.95 -20.02 -13.78
C PRO A 398 32.51 -21.33 -14.34
N VAL A 399 31.82 -21.95 -15.29
CA VAL A 399 32.25 -23.20 -15.95
C VAL A 399 33.54 -23.01 -16.75
N ASP A 400 33.63 -21.96 -17.57
CA ASP A 400 34.86 -21.52 -18.27
C ASP A 400 35.98 -21.04 -17.30
N GLY A 401 35.71 -21.00 -15.99
CA GLY A 401 36.64 -20.58 -14.96
C GLY A 401 37.20 -19.17 -15.18
N SER A 402 38.52 -19.01 -14.99
CA SER A 402 39.21 -17.73 -15.20
C SER A 402 39.48 -17.41 -16.67
N ASN A 403 39.26 -18.38 -17.58
CA ASN A 403 39.55 -18.23 -19.00
C ASN A 403 38.34 -17.70 -19.77
N GLY A 404 37.13 -17.84 -19.21
CA GLY A 404 35.91 -17.19 -19.69
C GLY A 404 35.79 -15.75 -19.20
N VAL A 405 35.76 -14.81 -20.15
CA VAL A 405 35.62 -13.38 -19.84
C VAL A 405 34.50 -12.74 -20.63
N ILE A 406 33.88 -11.70 -20.05
CA ILE A 406 32.99 -10.79 -20.77
C ILE A 406 33.83 -9.95 -21.74
N VAL A 407 33.56 -10.11 -23.03
CA VAL A 407 34.27 -9.44 -24.12
C VAL A 407 34.15 -7.92 -23.97
N GLY A 408 35.29 -7.25 -23.83
CA GLY A 408 35.37 -5.80 -23.62
C GLY A 408 34.86 -5.32 -22.25
N GLY A 409 34.39 -6.21 -21.37
CA GLY A 409 33.77 -5.88 -20.10
C GLY A 409 32.52 -5.00 -20.25
N LEU A 410 31.74 -5.21 -21.33
CA LEU A 410 30.56 -4.41 -21.68
C LEU A 410 29.27 -5.23 -21.58
N LEU A 411 28.29 -4.62 -20.92
CA LEU A 411 26.88 -5.03 -20.94
C LEU A 411 26.12 -4.16 -21.95
N TYR A 412 25.34 -4.80 -22.81
CA TYR A 412 24.51 -4.16 -23.82
C TYR A 412 23.07 -4.13 -23.33
N VAL A 413 22.54 -2.94 -23.02
CA VAL A 413 21.17 -2.79 -22.52
C VAL A 413 20.30 -2.12 -23.59
N GLN A 414 19.14 -2.71 -23.87
CA GLN A 414 18.06 -2.09 -24.62
C GLN A 414 16.88 -1.81 -23.70
N VAL A 415 16.27 -0.64 -23.89
CA VAL A 415 15.03 -0.28 -23.23
C VAL A 415 13.97 -0.10 -24.32
N SER A 416 12.87 -0.81 -24.19
CA SER A 416 11.70 -0.64 -25.05
C SER A 416 10.47 -0.41 -24.18
N ALA A 417 9.81 0.72 -24.36
CA ALA A 417 8.53 0.98 -23.73
C ALA A 417 7.40 0.75 -24.75
N THR A 418 6.35 0.05 -24.33
CA THR A 418 5.18 -0.25 -25.16
C THR A 418 3.91 0.23 -24.46
N GLY A 419 3.07 1.00 -25.17
CA GLY A 419 1.89 1.66 -24.61
C GLY A 419 2.25 2.94 -23.82
N GLY A 420 1.44 3.99 -23.97
CA GLY A 420 1.38 5.11 -23.02
C GLY A 420 2.58 6.06 -22.98
N GLY A 421 3.06 6.62 -24.09
CA GLY A 421 4.00 7.77 -24.06
C GLY A 421 5.40 7.54 -23.46
N ASN A 422 5.65 6.39 -22.83
CA ASN A 422 6.86 6.11 -22.05
C ASN A 422 8.14 5.91 -22.88
N ALA A 423 8.04 5.89 -24.22
CA ALA A 423 9.17 5.66 -25.12
C ALA A 423 9.98 6.94 -25.35
N GLY A 424 11.31 6.80 -25.43
CA GLY A 424 12.23 7.93 -25.65
C GLY A 424 12.77 8.59 -24.38
N GLY A 425 12.63 7.92 -23.23
CA GLY A 425 13.19 8.35 -21.95
C GLY A 425 14.71 8.27 -21.86
N THR A 426 15.24 8.71 -20.71
CA THR A 426 16.68 8.70 -20.39
C THR A 426 16.99 7.58 -19.42
N LEU A 427 17.98 6.74 -19.75
CA LEU A 427 18.56 5.78 -18.82
C LEU A 427 19.76 6.42 -18.13
N THR A 428 19.85 6.32 -16.81
CA THR A 428 20.99 6.81 -16.03
C THR A 428 21.74 5.66 -15.36
N TYR A 429 23.07 5.79 -15.34
CA TYR A 429 24.00 4.87 -14.69
C TYR A 429 24.90 5.66 -13.74
N GLN A 430 24.95 5.27 -12.47
CA GLN A 430 25.66 6.01 -11.41
C GLN A 430 25.30 7.51 -11.36
N GLY A 431 24.02 7.84 -11.58
CA GLY A 431 23.50 9.21 -11.59
C GLY A 431 23.81 10.03 -12.83
N ASN A 432 24.49 9.47 -13.84
CA ASN A 432 24.81 10.15 -15.10
C ASN A 432 23.98 9.56 -16.26
N PRO A 433 23.48 10.37 -17.21
CA PRO A 433 22.81 9.86 -18.40
C PRO A 433 23.71 8.92 -19.22
N ALA A 434 23.21 7.73 -19.51
CA ALA A 434 23.86 6.77 -20.39
C ALA A 434 23.54 7.11 -21.86
N ALA A 435 24.56 7.06 -22.72
CA ALA A 435 24.39 7.36 -24.14
C ALA A 435 24.02 6.11 -24.93
N LEU A 436 23.04 6.25 -25.82
CA LEU A 436 22.70 5.26 -26.83
C LEU A 436 23.81 5.19 -27.89
N THR A 437 24.37 4.00 -28.11
CA THR A 437 25.46 3.75 -29.07
C THR A 437 24.98 2.82 -30.17
N PRO A 438 25.14 3.17 -31.46
CA PRO A 438 24.91 2.25 -32.57
C PRO A 438 25.93 1.12 -32.57
N VAL A 439 25.44 -0.12 -32.66
CA VAL A 439 26.23 -1.35 -32.67
C VAL A 439 25.86 -2.10 -33.95
N THR A 440 26.84 -2.33 -34.83
CA THR A 440 26.57 -2.88 -36.17
C THR A 440 27.10 -4.29 -36.40
N ASN A 441 28.09 -4.77 -35.63
CA ASN A 441 28.67 -6.10 -35.88
C ASN A 441 29.58 -6.72 -34.77
N PRO A 442 29.28 -6.66 -33.46
CA PRO A 442 29.94 -7.57 -32.52
C PRO A 442 29.45 -9.01 -32.79
N PRO A 443 30.33 -10.03 -32.76
CA PRO A 443 29.91 -11.43 -32.83
C PRO A 443 28.80 -11.70 -31.81
N GLY A 444 27.68 -12.28 -32.25
CA GLY A 444 26.57 -12.71 -31.39
C GLY A 444 25.60 -11.63 -30.87
N VAL A 445 25.92 -10.32 -30.97
CA VAL A 445 24.98 -9.24 -30.62
C VAL A 445 24.27 -8.71 -31.89
N PRO A 446 22.92 -8.71 -31.95
CA PRO A 446 22.19 -8.16 -33.09
C PRO A 446 22.51 -6.69 -33.36
N ALA A 447 22.53 -6.29 -34.63
CA ALA A 447 22.70 -4.89 -34.99
C ALA A 447 21.54 -4.04 -34.43
N GLY A 448 21.86 -2.94 -33.75
CA GLY A 448 20.88 -2.12 -33.05
C GLY A 448 21.53 -0.98 -32.27
N THR A 449 20.72 -0.27 -31.49
CA THR A 449 21.21 0.78 -30.59
C THR A 449 21.11 0.28 -29.15
N TYR A 450 22.19 0.43 -28.38
CA TYR A 450 22.30 -0.09 -27.02
C TYR A 450 22.88 0.98 -26.08
N TYR A 451 22.47 0.94 -24.82
CA TYR A 451 23.23 1.56 -23.74
C TYR A 451 24.37 0.62 -23.36
N LEU A 452 25.62 1.09 -23.48
CA LEU A 452 26.80 0.30 -23.15
C LEU A 452 27.21 0.59 -21.71
N VAL A 453 27.13 -0.41 -20.84
CA VAL A 453 27.45 -0.28 -19.42
C VAL A 453 28.72 -1.08 -19.10
N PRO A 454 29.77 -0.45 -18.56
CA PRO A 454 30.99 -1.17 -18.19
C PRO A 454 30.76 -2.00 -16.92
N VAL A 455 31.09 -3.30 -17.02
CA VAL A 455 30.95 -4.31 -15.95
C VAL A 455 32.25 -5.09 -15.70
N GLY A 456 33.28 -4.88 -16.53
CA GLY A 456 34.57 -5.57 -16.39
C GLY A 456 34.54 -7.03 -16.88
N PRO A 457 35.72 -7.70 -16.94
CA PRO A 457 35.86 -9.01 -17.58
C PRO A 457 35.16 -10.16 -16.85
N SER A 458 34.92 -10.06 -15.55
CA SER A 458 34.17 -11.08 -14.78
C SER A 458 32.68 -10.74 -14.64
N GLY A 459 32.27 -9.56 -15.10
CA GLY A 459 30.93 -9.01 -14.89
C GLY A 459 30.71 -8.36 -13.52
N ASP A 460 29.65 -7.57 -13.44
CA ASP A 460 29.25 -6.80 -12.27
C ASP A 460 27.72 -6.74 -12.11
N SER A 461 27.26 -6.32 -10.94
CA SER A 461 25.87 -5.92 -10.73
C SER A 461 25.74 -4.40 -10.90
N VAL A 462 24.85 -3.98 -11.79
CA VAL A 462 24.63 -2.56 -12.08
C VAL A 462 23.20 -2.15 -11.77
N ASN A 463 23.06 -0.97 -11.17
CA ASN A 463 21.77 -0.33 -10.94
C ASN A 463 21.59 0.81 -11.94
N LEU A 464 20.48 0.78 -12.66
CA LEU A 464 20.12 1.75 -13.68
C LEU A 464 18.75 2.33 -13.35
N VAL A 465 18.53 3.59 -13.73
CA VAL A 465 17.23 4.25 -13.55
C VAL A 465 16.77 4.80 -14.89
N TYR A 466 15.57 4.38 -15.33
CA TYR A 466 14.93 4.86 -16.53
C TYR A 466 13.88 5.92 -16.18
N THR A 467 14.03 7.12 -16.73
CA THR A 467 13.08 8.22 -16.60
C THR A 467 12.42 8.48 -17.96
N PRO A 468 11.12 8.23 -18.12
CA PRO A 468 10.38 8.49 -19.35
C PRO A 468 10.33 9.97 -19.74
N PRO A 469 10.03 10.29 -21.02
CA PRO A 469 9.96 11.68 -21.47
C PRO A 469 8.64 12.32 -21.06
N SER A 470 8.72 13.30 -20.16
CA SER A 470 7.61 14.13 -19.61
C SER A 470 6.41 13.33 -19.06
N GLY A 471 6.39 13.16 -17.73
CA GLY A 471 5.38 12.37 -17.05
C GLY A 471 5.52 10.87 -17.36
N THR A 472 4.94 10.05 -16.50
CA THR A 472 4.75 8.62 -16.79
C THR A 472 3.29 8.41 -17.11
N SER A 473 2.99 7.50 -18.05
CA SER A 473 1.63 7.03 -18.28
C SER A 473 1.56 5.53 -18.05
N PRO A 474 0.37 4.94 -17.85
CA PRO A 474 0.24 3.52 -17.60
C PRO A 474 0.74 2.69 -18.78
N GLY A 475 1.59 1.71 -18.52
CA GLY A 475 2.22 0.91 -19.58
C GLY A 475 3.43 0.13 -19.09
N ASN A 476 4.13 -0.52 -20.03
CA ASN A 476 5.25 -1.40 -19.71
C ASN A 476 6.57 -0.84 -20.25
N VAL A 477 7.63 -0.98 -19.45
CA VAL A 477 9.02 -0.71 -19.84
C VAL A 477 9.81 -2.02 -19.72
N ILE A 478 10.30 -2.51 -20.87
CA ILE A 478 11.04 -3.77 -20.98
C ILE A 478 12.53 -3.44 -21.08
N PHE A 479 13.33 -4.11 -20.26
CA PHE A 479 14.80 -4.04 -20.26
C PHE A 479 15.35 -5.35 -20.79
N THR A 480 16.14 -5.30 -21.85
CA THR A 480 16.85 -6.46 -22.40
C THR A 480 18.34 -6.24 -22.24
N ALA A 481 19.01 -7.17 -21.56
CA ALA A 481 20.44 -7.17 -21.36
C ALA A 481 21.10 -8.28 -22.17
N LEU A 482 22.22 -7.97 -22.82
CA LEU A 482 23.06 -8.94 -23.50
C LEU A 482 24.52 -8.76 -23.08
N ALA A 483 25.26 -9.85 -23.01
CA ALA A 483 26.70 -9.84 -22.79
C ALA A 483 27.37 -10.93 -23.62
N ASN A 484 28.49 -10.57 -24.24
CA ASN A 484 29.32 -11.52 -24.97
C ASN A 484 30.36 -12.11 -24.03
N THR A 485 30.47 -13.42 -24.01
CA THR A 485 31.55 -14.14 -23.34
C THR A 485 32.45 -14.81 -24.36
N GLN A 486 33.69 -15.03 -23.95
CA GLN A 486 34.67 -15.80 -24.70
C GLN A 486 35.61 -16.49 -23.73
N GLU A 487 35.73 -17.81 -23.88
CA GLU A 487 36.84 -18.54 -23.32
C GLU A 487 38.09 -18.41 -24.21
N THR A 488 39.27 -18.34 -23.61
CA THR A 488 40.54 -18.28 -24.34
C THR A 488 40.63 -19.42 -25.36
N GLY A 489 40.86 -19.09 -26.63
CA GLY A 489 40.95 -20.10 -27.71
C GLY A 489 39.61 -20.53 -28.33
N ALA A 490 38.47 -20.10 -27.78
CA ALA A 490 37.13 -20.48 -28.25
C ALA A 490 36.39 -19.34 -29.00
N ALA A 491 35.25 -19.66 -29.60
CA ALA A 491 34.38 -18.70 -30.27
C ALA A 491 33.59 -17.83 -29.27
N VAL A 492 33.21 -16.61 -29.65
CA VAL A 492 32.38 -15.72 -28.81
C VAL A 492 30.93 -16.23 -28.77
N VAL A 493 30.33 -16.26 -27.58
CA VAL A 493 28.92 -16.61 -27.34
C VAL A 493 28.21 -15.46 -26.64
N THR A 494 26.90 -15.31 -26.86
CA THR A 494 26.10 -14.22 -26.28
C THR A 494 25.05 -14.77 -25.33
N GLY A 495 25.09 -14.32 -24.08
CA GLY A 495 23.99 -14.46 -23.13
C GLY A 495 23.00 -13.30 -23.25
N SER A 496 21.72 -13.56 -23.00
CA SER A 496 20.69 -12.51 -22.92
C SER A 496 19.64 -12.82 -21.87
N ALA A 497 19.12 -11.78 -21.22
CA ALA A 497 17.99 -11.85 -20.31
C ALA A 497 17.16 -10.57 -20.41
N SER A 498 15.89 -10.64 -20.03
CA SER A 498 15.03 -9.47 -19.99
C SER A 498 14.06 -9.51 -18.83
N ASP A 499 13.59 -8.33 -18.44
CA ASP A 499 12.50 -8.17 -17.47
C ASP A 499 11.67 -6.93 -17.81
N THR A 500 10.46 -6.86 -17.25
CA THR A 500 9.49 -5.80 -17.52
C THR A 500 9.07 -5.13 -16.22
N ALA A 501 9.16 -3.80 -16.17
CA ALA A 501 8.47 -3.00 -15.16
C ALA A 501 7.12 -2.52 -15.71
N THR A 502 6.11 -2.60 -14.86
CA THR A 502 4.79 -2.02 -15.09
C THR A 502 4.73 -0.65 -14.44
N ILE A 503 4.30 0.36 -15.21
CA ILE A 503 3.85 1.64 -14.69
C ILE A 503 2.34 1.55 -14.51
N SER A 504 1.88 1.55 -13.26
CA SER A 504 0.45 1.46 -12.92
C SER A 504 -0.18 2.84 -12.80
N ALA A 505 -1.46 2.95 -13.16
CA ALA A 505 -2.22 4.17 -12.94
C ALA A 505 -2.37 4.51 -11.44
N VAL A 506 -2.40 5.80 -11.09
CA VAL A 506 -2.48 6.32 -9.71
C VAL A 506 -3.33 7.59 -9.72
N ASN A 507 -4.22 7.74 -8.74
CA ASN A 507 -4.95 9.00 -8.57
C ASN A 507 -3.98 10.14 -8.17
N ASN A 508 -3.66 11.02 -9.11
CA ASN A 508 -2.76 12.15 -8.98
C ASN A 508 -3.43 13.36 -8.29
N GLY A 509 -4.76 13.43 -8.35
CA GLY A 509 -5.56 14.38 -7.57
C GLY A 509 -5.83 15.71 -8.29
N VAL A 510 -6.17 16.75 -7.52
CA VAL A 510 -6.55 18.06 -8.06
C VAL A 510 -5.83 19.23 -7.41
N THR A 511 -5.79 20.35 -8.12
CA THR A 511 -5.47 21.67 -7.57
C THR A 511 -6.71 22.54 -7.52
N VAL A 512 -6.87 23.29 -6.42
CA VAL A 512 -7.93 24.31 -6.26
C VAL A 512 -7.30 25.69 -6.26
N THR A 513 -7.82 26.59 -7.08
CA THR A 513 -7.27 27.95 -7.24
C THR A 513 -8.36 29.02 -7.26
N GLY A 514 -7.96 30.28 -7.03
CA GLY A 514 -8.73 31.49 -7.33
C GLY A 514 -9.56 32.11 -6.20
N PHE A 515 -10.01 31.34 -5.19
CA PHE A 515 -10.62 31.89 -3.97
C PHE A 515 -9.62 31.85 -2.81
N SER A 516 -8.70 32.82 -2.76
CA SER A 516 -7.56 32.83 -1.81
C SER A 516 -7.62 33.94 -0.76
N THR A 517 -8.62 34.82 -0.82
CA THR A 517 -8.80 35.94 0.11
C THR A 517 -10.20 35.95 0.69
N PRO A 518 -10.37 36.27 1.99
CA PRO A 518 -11.68 36.47 2.58
C PRO A 518 -12.50 37.53 1.83
N VAL A 519 -13.81 37.35 1.79
CA VAL A 519 -14.74 38.32 1.19
C VAL A 519 -15.67 38.89 2.25
N SER A 520 -16.08 40.14 2.08
CA SER A 520 -17.00 40.82 2.99
C SER A 520 -18.11 41.52 2.22
N ALA A 521 -19.34 41.44 2.73
CA ALA A 521 -20.52 42.10 2.17
C ALA A 521 -21.44 42.60 3.30
N PRO A 522 -22.24 43.65 3.08
CA PRO A 522 -23.28 44.03 4.03
C PRO A 522 -24.37 42.96 4.14
N GLU A 523 -25.00 42.85 5.30
CA GLU A 523 -26.24 42.09 5.43
C GLU A 523 -27.36 42.71 4.59
N THR A 524 -28.43 41.95 4.41
CA THR A 524 -29.54 42.31 3.52
C THR A 524 -30.87 41.86 4.09
N ASP A 525 -31.94 42.56 3.72
CA ASP A 525 -33.33 42.26 4.08
C ASP A 525 -33.95 41.04 3.36
N GLY A 526 -33.20 40.41 2.46
CA GLY A 526 -33.66 39.28 1.65
C GLY A 526 -32.77 38.05 1.74
N SER A 527 -33.36 36.87 1.63
CA SER A 527 -32.64 35.61 1.44
C SER A 527 -32.82 35.13 0.00
N GLY A 528 -31.75 35.12 -0.80
CA GLY A 528 -31.84 34.65 -2.19
C GLY A 528 -30.65 34.99 -3.07
N LEU A 529 -30.74 34.64 -4.36
CA LEU A 529 -29.66 34.88 -5.32
C LEU A 529 -29.28 36.36 -5.45
N GLY A 530 -30.25 37.27 -5.33
CA GLY A 530 -30.05 38.72 -5.44
C GLY A 530 -29.17 39.30 -4.33
N THR A 531 -29.10 38.64 -3.18
CA THR A 531 -28.34 39.03 -2.00
C THR A 531 -27.15 38.10 -1.72
N ALA A 532 -26.89 37.13 -2.61
CA ALA A 532 -25.84 36.14 -2.43
C ALA A 532 -24.43 36.72 -2.68
N ILE A 533 -23.50 36.35 -1.81
CA ILE A 533 -22.10 36.79 -1.82
C ILE A 533 -21.30 35.83 -2.71
N ALA A 534 -20.58 36.38 -3.69
CA ALA A 534 -19.78 35.58 -4.61
C ALA A 534 -18.49 35.08 -3.96
N LEU A 535 -18.11 33.85 -4.32
CA LEU A 535 -16.80 33.25 -4.07
C LEU A 535 -15.98 33.33 -5.38
N PRO A 536 -15.36 34.48 -5.70
CA PRO A 536 -14.82 34.73 -7.02
C PRO A 536 -13.63 33.81 -7.35
N GLY A 537 -13.52 33.44 -8.63
CA GLY A 537 -12.34 32.79 -9.20
C GLY A 537 -12.16 31.31 -8.86
N LEU A 538 -13.05 30.70 -8.07
CA LEU A 538 -12.92 29.30 -7.64
C LEU A 538 -12.87 28.34 -8.84
N MET A 539 -11.76 27.60 -8.98
CA MET A 539 -11.52 26.61 -10.04
C MET A 539 -10.88 25.35 -9.49
N VAL A 540 -11.18 24.21 -10.12
CA VAL A 540 -10.58 22.90 -9.84
C VAL A 540 -9.94 22.36 -11.11
N ASN A 541 -8.67 21.96 -11.07
CA ASN A 541 -7.96 21.35 -12.19
C ASN A 541 -7.37 20.00 -11.78
N LEU A 542 -7.46 19.00 -12.65
CA LEU A 542 -6.77 17.72 -12.47
C LEU A 542 -5.26 17.90 -12.55
N ILE A 543 -4.54 17.13 -11.74
CA ILE A 543 -3.10 16.94 -11.88
C ILE A 543 -2.90 15.74 -12.80
N ASP A 544 -3.17 15.92 -14.09
CA ASP A 544 -3.22 14.81 -15.04
C ASP A 544 -2.38 15.13 -16.28
N SER A 545 -1.33 14.34 -16.50
CA SER A 545 -0.38 14.55 -17.61
C SER A 545 -0.69 13.72 -18.85
N ASP A 546 -1.47 12.65 -18.72
CA ASP A 546 -1.78 11.72 -19.80
C ASP A 546 -3.27 11.73 -20.22
N GLY A 547 -4.11 12.47 -19.52
CA GLY A 547 -5.52 12.69 -19.80
C GLY A 547 -6.43 11.56 -19.32
N SER A 548 -5.94 10.68 -18.45
CA SER A 548 -6.66 9.47 -18.00
C SER A 548 -7.62 9.72 -16.83
N GLU A 549 -7.47 10.83 -16.11
CA GLU A 549 -8.25 11.15 -14.92
C GLU A 549 -9.55 11.91 -15.22
N SER A 550 -10.49 11.83 -14.27
CA SER A 550 -11.72 12.63 -14.32
C SER A 550 -12.18 13.07 -12.94
N ILE A 551 -12.74 14.28 -12.85
CA ILE A 551 -13.45 14.77 -11.67
C ILE A 551 -14.88 14.23 -11.71
N LYS A 552 -15.27 13.50 -10.67
CA LYS A 552 -16.60 12.92 -10.50
C LYS A 552 -17.55 13.88 -9.79
N SER A 553 -17.08 14.59 -8.77
CA SER A 553 -17.91 15.58 -8.09
C SER A 553 -17.09 16.67 -7.40
N VAL A 554 -17.71 17.84 -7.24
CA VAL A 554 -17.23 18.97 -6.44
C VAL A 554 -18.37 19.40 -5.54
N THR A 555 -18.14 19.47 -4.24
CA THR A 555 -19.13 19.91 -3.26
C THR A 555 -18.55 20.97 -2.32
N LEU A 556 -19.41 21.83 -1.78
CA LEU A 556 -19.08 22.85 -0.80
C LEU A 556 -19.66 22.44 0.55
N ALA A 557 -18.81 22.04 1.47
CA ALA A 557 -19.15 21.62 2.83
C ALA A 557 -18.96 22.77 3.82
N GLY A 558 -19.61 22.64 4.99
CA GLY A 558 -19.48 23.61 6.09
C GLY A 558 -20.45 24.79 6.00
N VAL A 559 -21.42 24.78 5.08
CA VAL A 559 -22.41 25.85 4.93
C VAL A 559 -23.48 25.72 6.02
N PRO A 560 -23.72 26.72 6.90
CA PRO A 560 -24.68 26.59 8.00
C PRO A 560 -26.10 26.29 7.53
N VAL A 561 -26.89 25.64 8.38
CA VAL A 561 -28.33 25.47 8.13
C VAL A 561 -29.00 26.84 8.19
N GLY A 562 -29.75 27.19 7.15
CA GLY A 562 -30.34 28.52 6.94
C GLY A 562 -29.73 29.27 5.75
N PHE A 563 -28.49 28.94 5.37
CA PHE A 563 -27.80 29.53 4.22
C PHE A 563 -28.14 28.76 2.93
N LEU A 564 -28.15 29.47 1.80
CA LEU A 564 -28.36 28.90 0.46
C LEU A 564 -27.09 29.03 -0.38
N VAL A 565 -26.86 28.05 -1.27
CA VAL A 565 -25.73 28.10 -2.22
C VAL A 565 -26.26 28.16 -3.64
N TYR A 566 -25.69 29.03 -4.46
CA TYR A 566 -26.01 29.17 -5.88
C TYR A 566 -24.78 28.89 -6.74
N VAL A 567 -24.99 28.24 -7.87
CA VAL A 567 -23.94 27.94 -8.85
C VAL A 567 -24.43 28.35 -10.23
N GLY A 568 -23.69 29.21 -10.93
CA GLY A 568 -24.08 29.71 -12.25
C GLY A 568 -25.44 30.41 -12.26
N GLY A 569 -25.86 30.99 -11.13
CA GLY A 569 -27.16 31.65 -10.97
C GLY A 569 -28.35 30.70 -10.72
N GLN A 570 -28.12 29.42 -10.44
CA GLN A 570 -29.17 28.47 -10.04
C GLN A 570 -28.93 27.97 -8.61
N LEU A 571 -29.99 27.65 -7.87
CA LEU A 571 -29.86 27.08 -6.53
C LEU A 571 -29.19 25.70 -6.63
N ALA A 572 -28.10 25.52 -5.88
CA ALA A 572 -27.37 24.26 -5.82
C ALA A 572 -28.20 23.16 -5.14
N THR A 573 -27.87 21.89 -5.38
CA THR A 573 -28.53 20.79 -4.67
C THR A 573 -27.90 20.62 -3.28
N ASN A 574 -28.72 20.64 -2.23
CA ASN A 574 -28.28 20.33 -0.87
C ASN A 574 -28.15 18.80 -0.72
N ALA A 575 -26.95 18.32 -0.44
CA ALA A 575 -26.61 16.90 -0.28
C ALA A 575 -26.84 16.38 1.15
N GLY A 576 -27.40 17.21 2.05
CA GLY A 576 -27.60 16.91 3.45
C GLY A 576 -26.48 17.43 4.34
N GLY A 577 -26.60 17.16 5.64
CA GLY A 577 -25.78 17.78 6.66
C GLY A 577 -25.82 17.06 8.00
N ASN A 578 -25.13 17.61 9.00
CA ASN A 578 -25.06 17.06 10.37
C ASN A 578 -26.05 17.72 11.35
N GLY A 579 -26.98 18.53 10.85
CA GLY A 579 -27.91 19.33 11.66
C GLY A 579 -27.38 20.73 12.01
N THR A 580 -26.08 20.99 11.89
CA THR A 580 -25.47 22.31 12.09
C THR A 580 -24.99 22.93 10.78
N SER A 581 -24.46 22.12 9.87
CA SER A 581 -24.05 22.54 8.52
C SER A 581 -24.49 21.53 7.47
N ASN A 582 -24.60 22.02 6.24
CA ASN A 582 -24.97 21.31 5.02
C ASN A 582 -23.79 21.26 4.04
N THR A 583 -23.82 20.27 3.18
CA THR A 583 -22.96 20.14 2.01
C THR A 583 -23.78 20.39 0.75
N TRP A 584 -23.25 21.18 -0.19
CA TRP A 584 -23.94 21.55 -1.43
C TRP A 584 -23.18 21.05 -2.65
N VAL A 585 -23.89 20.48 -3.62
CA VAL A 585 -23.30 20.00 -4.87
C VAL A 585 -23.00 21.19 -5.78
N ILE A 586 -21.72 21.37 -6.11
CA ILE A 586 -21.24 22.46 -6.98
C ILE A 586 -21.11 21.99 -8.43
N SER A 587 -20.56 20.80 -8.64
CA SER A 587 -20.42 20.18 -9.96
C SER A 587 -20.43 18.66 -9.86
N ASN A 588 -20.91 18.00 -10.92
CA ASN A 588 -20.82 16.54 -11.11
C ASN A 588 -19.76 16.15 -12.16
N SER A 589 -18.94 17.10 -12.60
CA SER A 589 -17.92 16.86 -13.63
C SER A 589 -16.70 17.78 -13.52
N GLY A 590 -16.54 18.51 -12.41
CA GLY A 590 -15.44 19.45 -12.18
C GLY A 590 -15.63 20.87 -12.76
N THR A 591 -16.45 21.04 -13.80
CA THR A 591 -16.76 22.36 -14.36
C THR A 591 -18.02 22.96 -13.73
N PHE A 592 -17.97 24.22 -13.32
CA PHE A 592 -19.08 24.96 -12.74
C PHE A 592 -18.98 26.46 -13.03
N GLY A 593 -20.10 27.17 -12.91
CA GLY A 593 -20.15 28.64 -12.98
C GLY A 593 -19.79 29.29 -11.65
N GLU A 594 -19.99 30.61 -11.53
CA GLU A 594 -19.75 31.35 -10.28
C GLU A 594 -20.52 30.75 -9.11
N VAL A 595 -19.85 30.54 -7.97
CA VAL A 595 -20.44 30.04 -6.72
C VAL A 595 -20.77 31.24 -5.82
N LYS A 596 -21.99 31.26 -5.27
CA LYS A 596 -22.41 32.27 -4.29
C LYS A 596 -23.06 31.65 -3.08
N ILE A 597 -22.90 32.29 -1.92
CA ILE A 597 -23.56 31.92 -0.66
C ILE A 597 -24.52 33.05 -0.27
N ALA A 598 -25.79 32.73 -0.05
CA ALA A 598 -26.78 33.67 0.49
C ALA A 598 -27.03 33.37 1.98
N PRO A 599 -26.71 34.30 2.89
CA PRO A 599 -27.15 34.22 4.27
C PRO A 599 -28.69 34.39 4.37
N PRO A 600 -29.29 34.05 5.53
CA PRO A 600 -30.64 34.49 5.86
C PRO A 600 -30.77 36.02 5.83
N ALA A 601 -31.99 36.52 5.70
CA ALA A 601 -32.25 37.95 5.84
C ALA A 601 -31.82 38.43 7.22
N HIS A 602 -31.20 39.62 7.29
CA HIS A 602 -30.70 40.30 8.48
C HIS A 602 -29.62 39.55 9.27
N TRP A 603 -29.04 38.47 8.73
CA TRP A 603 -27.96 37.79 9.42
C TRP A 603 -26.63 38.52 9.21
N SER A 604 -25.91 38.80 10.29
CA SER A 604 -24.53 39.28 10.29
C SER A 604 -23.58 38.31 11.00
N GLY A 605 -22.31 38.31 10.61
CA GLY A 605 -21.27 37.52 11.27
C GLY A 605 -20.19 36.98 10.34
N GLU A 606 -19.32 36.12 10.86
CA GLU A 606 -18.27 35.46 10.09
C GLU A 606 -18.59 33.99 9.84
N LEU A 607 -18.67 33.62 8.56
CA LEU A 607 -18.75 32.24 8.09
C LEU A 607 -17.34 31.72 7.80
N ASN A 608 -16.87 30.81 8.65
CA ASN A 608 -15.59 30.11 8.52
C ASN A 608 -15.80 28.61 8.28
N GLY A 609 -14.69 27.88 8.04
CA GLY A 609 -14.73 26.42 7.94
C GLY A 609 -15.37 25.87 6.65
N LEU A 610 -15.59 26.72 5.64
CA LEU A 610 -16.02 26.29 4.31
C LEU A 610 -14.94 25.41 3.68
N LYS A 611 -15.34 24.27 3.11
CA LYS A 611 -14.43 23.34 2.44
C LYS A 611 -14.95 22.99 1.06
N LEU A 612 -14.09 23.08 0.06
CA LEU A 612 -14.35 22.45 -1.22
C LEU A 612 -13.90 20.99 -1.13
N VAL A 613 -14.80 20.06 -1.41
CA VAL A 613 -14.54 18.62 -1.41
C VAL A 613 -14.63 18.13 -2.84
N VAL A 614 -13.55 17.56 -3.36
CA VAL A 614 -13.44 17.10 -4.75
C VAL A 614 -13.23 15.59 -4.77
N GLU A 615 -14.07 14.88 -5.52
CA GLU A 615 -13.90 13.46 -5.81
C GLU A 615 -13.35 13.32 -7.24
N SER A 616 -12.13 12.79 -7.39
CA SER A 616 -11.43 12.71 -8.69
C SER A 616 -10.50 11.48 -8.79
N GLY A 617 -9.94 11.24 -9.97
CA GLY A 617 -8.91 10.23 -10.19
C GLY A 617 -9.15 9.38 -11.44
N GLU A 618 -8.51 8.23 -11.49
CA GLU A 618 -8.52 7.27 -12.58
C GLU A 618 -9.89 6.65 -12.85
N ASN A 619 -10.20 6.36 -14.11
CA ASN A 619 -11.47 5.70 -14.46
C ASN A 619 -11.52 4.23 -14.02
N LEU A 620 -10.35 3.60 -13.92
CA LEU A 620 -10.21 2.19 -13.55
C LEU A 620 -10.00 1.97 -12.05
N LEU A 621 -9.71 3.03 -11.28
CA LEU A 621 -9.54 2.98 -9.83
C LEU A 621 -10.75 3.59 -9.11
N ALA A 622 -10.84 3.30 -7.81
CA ALA A 622 -11.73 4.05 -6.94
C ALA A 622 -11.27 5.51 -6.89
N LYS A 623 -12.20 6.46 -7.04
CA LYS A 623 -11.89 7.88 -6.99
C LYS A 623 -11.40 8.28 -5.59
N SER A 624 -10.41 9.17 -5.55
CA SER A 624 -9.92 9.81 -4.32
C SER A 624 -10.80 11.00 -3.96
N LEU A 625 -10.86 11.31 -2.66
CA LEU A 625 -11.56 12.47 -2.11
C LEU A 625 -10.55 13.40 -1.46
N GLU A 626 -10.54 14.66 -1.89
CA GLU A 626 -9.66 15.71 -1.38
C GLU A 626 -10.47 16.88 -0.83
N GLU A 627 -10.03 17.44 0.30
CA GLU A 627 -10.67 18.58 0.95
C GLU A 627 -9.76 19.81 0.95
N PHE A 628 -10.30 20.95 0.53
CA PHE A 628 -9.60 22.24 0.47
C PHE A 628 -10.33 23.26 1.34
N LEU A 629 -9.69 23.73 2.40
CA LEU A 629 -10.23 24.80 3.24
C LEU A 629 -10.27 26.11 2.45
N LEU A 630 -11.44 26.76 2.45
CA LEU A 630 -11.65 28.05 1.81
C LEU A 630 -11.52 29.19 2.85
N PRO A 631 -11.10 30.39 2.41
CA PRO A 631 -11.18 31.62 3.21
C PRO A 631 -12.60 31.89 3.76
N SER A 632 -12.67 32.71 4.83
CA SER A 632 -13.95 33.09 5.43
C SER A 632 -14.75 34.09 4.58
N VAL A 633 -16.06 34.09 4.82
CA VAL A 633 -17.02 35.06 4.29
C VAL A 633 -17.56 35.86 5.48
N THR A 634 -17.42 37.17 5.46
CA THR A 634 -17.95 38.05 6.51
C THR A 634 -19.17 38.79 6.00
N VAL A 635 -20.22 38.84 6.82
CA VAL A 635 -21.39 39.67 6.60
C VAL A 635 -21.40 40.76 7.67
N THR A 636 -21.31 42.02 7.25
CA THR A 636 -21.26 43.16 8.18
C THR A 636 -22.67 43.64 8.52
N PRO A 637 -22.96 43.94 9.79
CA PRO A 637 -24.31 44.35 10.22
C PRO A 637 -24.71 45.71 9.65
N VAL A 638 -26.01 45.93 9.46
CA VAL A 638 -26.64 47.10 8.82
C VAL A 638 -27.98 47.39 9.50
N ALA A 639 -28.03 48.47 10.28
CA ALA A 639 -29.27 48.95 10.86
C ALA A 639 -30.34 49.27 9.79
N SER A 640 -31.35 48.40 9.72
CA SER A 640 -32.44 48.30 8.77
C SER A 640 -33.55 49.32 9.04
N GLY A 641 -33.70 49.75 10.29
CA GLY A 641 -34.62 50.82 10.69
C GLY A 641 -35.98 50.34 11.15
N LEU A 642 -36.87 51.31 11.39
CA LEU A 642 -38.24 51.08 11.85
C LEU A 642 -39.23 51.98 11.11
N THR A 643 -40.52 51.70 11.24
CA THR A 643 -41.60 52.64 10.91
C THR A 643 -42.23 53.21 12.19
N LEU A 644 -42.69 54.45 12.16
CA LEU A 644 -43.48 55.09 13.23
C LEU A 644 -44.89 55.44 12.71
N ASP A 645 -45.93 55.02 13.43
CA ASP A 645 -47.34 55.33 13.11
C ASP A 645 -48.09 55.72 14.39
N THR A 646 -47.75 56.89 14.92
CA THR A 646 -48.24 57.35 16.23
C THR A 646 -49.76 57.46 16.26
N THR A 647 -50.36 57.02 17.36
CA THR A 647 -51.79 57.24 17.65
C THR A 647 -51.96 58.03 18.93
N GLN A 648 -53.15 58.60 19.11
CA GLN A 648 -53.42 59.44 20.27
C GLN A 648 -53.18 58.70 21.59
N ALA A 649 -52.37 59.31 22.46
CA ALA A 649 -52.17 58.88 23.83
C ALA A 649 -53.21 59.55 24.73
N VAL A 650 -53.95 58.76 25.52
CA VAL A 650 -55.00 59.27 26.40
C VAL A 650 -54.75 58.78 27.82
N GLY A 651 -54.79 59.68 28.79
CA GLY A 651 -54.59 59.31 30.19
C GLY A 651 -55.02 60.40 31.17
N ARG A 652 -54.82 60.12 32.45
CA ARG A 652 -55.03 61.07 33.54
C ARG A 652 -53.67 61.56 34.04
N GLU A 653 -53.61 62.85 34.35
CA GLU A 653 -52.45 63.44 35.03
C GLU A 653 -52.04 62.65 36.27
N GLY A 654 -50.73 62.46 36.46
CA GLY A 654 -50.17 61.64 37.55
C GLY A 654 -50.28 60.12 37.34
N GLY A 655 -50.97 59.65 36.30
CA GLY A 655 -50.96 58.25 35.86
C GLY A 655 -49.87 57.98 34.81
N ILE A 656 -49.58 56.70 34.55
CA ILE A 656 -48.76 56.27 33.41
C ILE A 656 -49.61 56.37 32.15
N ILE A 657 -49.12 57.12 31.16
CA ILE A 657 -49.75 57.31 29.85
C ILE A 657 -48.92 56.56 28.81
N GLY A 658 -49.53 55.58 28.14
CA GLY A 658 -48.89 54.84 27.05
C GLY A 658 -48.56 55.76 25.87
N LEU A 659 -47.31 55.74 25.44
CA LEU A 659 -46.82 56.37 24.21
C LEU A 659 -47.17 55.40 23.08
N ASN A 660 -48.37 55.52 22.52
CA ASN A 660 -48.87 54.64 21.46
C ASN A 660 -48.16 54.90 20.12
N LEU A 661 -46.86 54.61 20.07
CA LEU A 661 -45.97 54.90 18.94
C LEU A 661 -46.25 54.02 17.72
N ASN A 662 -46.77 52.82 17.95
CA ASN A 662 -46.94 51.75 16.96
C ASN A 662 -45.68 51.59 16.09
N ALA A 663 -44.52 51.56 16.75
CA ALA A 663 -43.24 51.38 16.09
C ALA A 663 -43.13 49.95 15.55
N SER A 664 -42.55 49.76 14.36
CA SER A 664 -42.26 48.42 13.83
C SER A 664 -40.83 48.37 13.31
N MET A 665 -39.96 47.68 14.02
CA MET A 665 -38.58 47.41 13.62
C MET A 665 -38.52 46.40 12.48
N THR A 666 -37.51 46.55 11.63
CA THR A 666 -37.26 45.64 10.51
C THR A 666 -36.44 44.41 10.94
N ASP A 667 -35.45 44.57 11.82
CA ASP A 667 -34.65 43.48 12.40
C ASP A 667 -34.65 43.46 13.95
N PRO A 668 -35.78 43.13 14.60
CA PRO A 668 -35.85 43.10 16.06
C PRO A 668 -35.29 41.82 16.70
N VAL A 669 -34.97 40.78 15.91
CA VAL A 669 -34.66 39.44 16.42
C VAL A 669 -33.60 38.76 15.56
N ALA A 670 -32.74 37.98 16.21
CA ALA A 670 -31.67 37.25 15.53
C ALA A 670 -32.21 36.40 14.35
N ALA A 671 -31.52 36.47 13.22
CA ALA A 671 -31.85 35.72 12.03
C ALA A 671 -31.81 34.20 12.28
N THR A 672 -32.72 33.45 11.62
CA THR A 672 -32.86 32.01 11.84
C THR A 672 -31.76 31.23 11.12
N SER A 673 -30.73 30.84 11.87
CA SER A 673 -29.58 30.05 11.40
C SER A 673 -29.01 29.22 12.54
N THR A 674 -28.30 28.14 12.22
CA THR A 674 -27.50 27.38 13.21
C THR A 674 -26.20 28.09 13.58
N LEU A 675 -25.71 28.97 12.71
CA LEU A 675 -24.65 29.92 13.04
C LEU A 675 -25.29 31.18 13.65
N PRO A 676 -24.93 31.57 14.89
CA PRO A 676 -25.55 32.71 15.57
C PRO A 676 -25.45 33.99 14.74
N ASP A 677 -26.49 34.81 14.82
CA ASP A 677 -26.45 36.18 14.36
C ASP A 677 -25.55 36.99 15.29
N SER A 678 -24.62 37.75 14.71
CA SER A 678 -23.67 38.52 15.50
C SER A 678 -24.27 39.81 16.05
N SER A 679 -25.38 40.25 15.47
CA SER A 679 -26.06 41.47 15.88
C SER A 679 -27.57 41.37 15.76
N THR A 680 -28.27 42.20 16.53
CA THR A 680 -29.70 42.48 16.42
C THR A 680 -29.90 43.96 16.69
N GLU A 681 -30.97 44.55 16.17
CA GLU A 681 -31.21 45.97 16.36
C GLU A 681 -31.91 46.31 17.69
N THR A 682 -31.66 47.52 18.21
CA THR A 682 -32.42 48.17 19.29
C THR A 682 -32.81 49.58 18.87
N VAL A 683 -33.83 50.16 19.47
CA VAL A 683 -34.30 51.53 19.17
C VAL A 683 -33.65 52.54 20.11
N THR A 684 -33.20 53.65 19.52
CA THR A 684 -33.04 54.92 20.23
C THR A 684 -34.20 55.83 19.87
N VAL A 685 -34.89 56.36 20.88
CA VAL A 685 -36.03 57.26 20.70
C VAL A 685 -35.78 58.57 21.45
N GLN A 686 -36.24 59.68 20.88
CA GLN A 686 -36.25 60.98 21.53
C GLN A 686 -37.66 61.53 21.62
N PHE A 687 -37.96 62.17 22.75
CA PHE A 687 -39.23 62.85 23.00
C PHE A 687 -39.00 64.31 23.33
N LYS A 688 -39.66 65.20 22.59
CA LYS A 688 -39.58 66.64 22.83
C LYS A 688 -40.95 67.23 23.17
N GLY A 689 -41.00 67.99 24.26
CA GLY A 689 -42.24 68.59 24.77
C GLY A 689 -42.80 67.92 26.03
N LEU A 690 -42.14 66.92 26.59
CA LEU A 690 -42.58 66.27 27.84
C LEU A 690 -42.25 67.10 29.10
N GLY A 691 -41.34 68.08 29.00
CA GLY A 691 -40.88 68.85 30.14
C GLY A 691 -39.98 68.04 31.08
N GLU A 692 -39.14 68.74 31.82
CA GLU A 692 -38.23 68.16 32.81
C GLU A 692 -38.96 67.27 33.85
N TYR A 693 -38.24 66.28 34.38
CA TYR A 693 -38.69 65.29 35.37
C TYR A 693 -39.80 64.33 34.90
N ALA A 694 -39.99 64.12 33.60
CA ALA A 694 -40.82 63.04 33.10
C ALA A 694 -40.20 61.68 33.46
N ALA A 695 -41.02 60.77 33.99
CA ALA A 695 -40.62 59.40 34.31
C ALA A 695 -41.14 58.45 33.23
N PHE A 696 -40.29 57.55 32.73
CA PHE A 696 -40.63 56.58 31.68
C PHE A 696 -40.84 55.19 32.25
N TYR A 697 -41.77 54.45 31.66
CA TYR A 697 -42.16 53.13 32.11
C TYR A 697 -42.26 52.17 30.92
N VAL A 698 -41.88 50.92 31.13
CA VAL A 698 -42.28 49.80 30.27
C VAL A 698 -43.39 49.07 31.01
N ASP A 699 -44.61 49.15 30.47
CA ASP A 699 -45.83 48.74 31.17
C ASP A 699 -45.96 49.45 32.53
N SER A 700 -45.84 48.73 33.65
CA SER A 700 -45.86 49.33 35.00
C SER A 700 -44.48 49.51 35.64
N THR A 701 -43.41 49.13 34.95
CA THR A 701 -42.05 49.11 35.52
C THR A 701 -41.31 50.39 35.16
N LEU A 702 -40.78 51.12 36.15
CA LEU A 702 -40.01 52.33 35.89
C LEU A 702 -38.73 51.99 35.13
N LEU A 703 -38.51 52.69 34.02
CA LEU A 703 -37.27 52.64 33.26
C LEU A 703 -36.23 53.50 34.01
N THR A 704 -35.16 52.87 34.47
CA THR A 704 -34.09 53.54 35.22
C THR A 704 -32.81 53.57 34.41
N ASP A 705 -32.01 54.62 34.58
CA ASP A 705 -30.63 54.65 34.11
C ASP A 705 -29.79 53.72 35.00
N SER A 706 -29.77 52.44 34.65
CA SER A 706 -28.93 51.46 35.32
C SER A 706 -28.21 50.66 34.26
N GLY A 707 -26.87 50.67 34.30
CA GLY A 707 -26.02 49.95 33.35
C GLY A 707 -26.26 48.42 33.30
N THR A 708 -27.13 47.89 34.17
CA THR A 708 -27.63 46.50 34.17
C THR A 708 -28.86 46.27 33.29
N SER A 709 -29.64 47.32 32.97
CA SER A 709 -30.88 47.22 32.18
C SER A 709 -30.65 47.38 30.67
N GLY A 710 -29.46 47.85 30.27
CA GLY A 710 -29.12 48.08 28.85
C GLY A 710 -29.68 49.37 28.25
N HIS A 711 -30.49 50.12 29.02
CA HIS A 711 -31.04 51.41 28.61
C HIS A 711 -30.24 52.58 29.19
N THR A 712 -30.19 53.68 28.47
CA THR A 712 -29.77 54.98 29.00
C THR A 712 -30.88 56.01 28.78
N ILE A 713 -31.12 56.87 29.76
CA ILE A 713 -32.10 57.96 29.68
C ILE A 713 -31.37 59.27 29.94
N GLY A 714 -31.32 60.14 28.93
CA GLY A 714 -30.75 61.48 29.04
C GLY A 714 -31.79 62.55 28.78
N TYR A 715 -31.79 63.62 29.56
CA TYR A 715 -32.60 64.82 29.31
C TYR A 715 -31.70 65.99 28.91
N ASN A 716 -32.09 66.71 27.85
CA ASN A 716 -31.45 67.95 27.42
C ASN A 716 -32.38 69.13 27.72
N ASP A 717 -32.00 69.93 28.71
CA ASP A 717 -32.75 71.09 29.19
C ASP A 717 -32.86 72.23 28.16
N LEU A 718 -31.86 72.37 27.28
CA LEU A 718 -31.85 73.41 26.24
C LEU A 718 -32.87 73.13 25.14
N THR A 719 -33.13 71.86 24.83
CA THR A 719 -34.03 71.46 23.75
C THR A 719 -35.34 70.85 24.24
N ASP A 720 -35.51 70.68 25.55
CA ASP A 720 -36.62 69.97 26.18
C ASP A 720 -36.79 68.57 25.56
N THR A 721 -35.69 67.81 25.50
CA THR A 721 -35.65 66.53 24.77
C THR A 721 -35.10 65.41 25.63
N TYR A 722 -35.89 64.35 25.80
CA TYR A 722 -35.42 63.07 26.32
C TYR A 722 -34.82 62.23 25.22
N THR A 723 -33.75 61.49 25.49
CA THR A 723 -33.19 60.43 24.64
C THR A 723 -33.15 59.14 25.44
N ILE A 724 -33.79 58.09 24.92
CA ILE A 724 -33.80 56.76 25.51
C ILE A 724 -33.16 55.80 24.51
N THR A 725 -32.14 55.06 24.92
CA THR A 725 -31.42 54.10 24.06
C THR A 725 -31.70 52.65 24.47
N GLY A 726 -31.45 51.72 23.56
CA GLY A 726 -31.44 50.29 23.85
C GLY A 726 -32.82 49.66 24.03
N LEU A 727 -33.89 50.26 23.50
CA LEU A 727 -35.25 49.71 23.61
C LEU A 727 -35.47 48.59 22.59
N THR A 728 -35.99 47.45 23.05
CA THR A 728 -36.46 46.37 22.16
C THR A 728 -37.83 46.70 21.55
N GLN A 729 -38.24 45.96 20.52
CA GLN A 729 -39.58 46.09 19.94
C GLN A 729 -40.70 45.96 21.00
N VAL A 730 -40.57 45.00 21.92
CA VAL A 730 -41.58 44.76 22.96
C VAL A 730 -41.66 45.93 23.95
N GLU A 731 -40.52 46.52 24.28
CA GLU A 731 -40.47 47.68 25.18
C GLU A 731 -41.00 48.95 24.50
N MET A 732 -40.74 49.13 23.21
CA MET A 732 -41.33 50.21 22.41
C MET A 732 -42.86 50.13 22.38
N ASP A 733 -43.43 48.92 22.27
CA ASP A 733 -44.89 48.71 22.27
C ASP A 733 -45.54 49.01 23.63
N GLN A 734 -44.77 49.01 24.71
CA GLN A 734 -45.23 49.16 26.09
C GLN A 734 -44.76 50.45 26.74
N LEU A 735 -44.06 51.31 26.00
CA LEU A 735 -43.45 52.51 26.55
C LEU A 735 -44.55 53.49 26.98
N GLY A 736 -44.41 54.04 28.17
CA GLY A 736 -45.28 55.07 28.71
C GLY A 736 -44.51 56.10 29.51
N PHE A 737 -45.18 57.20 29.84
CA PHE A 737 -44.61 58.26 30.68
C PHE A 737 -45.58 58.71 31.75
N LYS A 738 -45.05 59.26 32.85
CA LYS A 738 -45.80 59.91 33.92
C LYS A 738 -45.27 61.33 34.10
N GLN A 739 -46.16 62.31 34.02
CA GLN A 739 -45.83 63.73 34.09
C GLN A 739 -47.07 64.56 34.46
N ALA A 740 -46.85 65.79 34.93
CA ALA A 740 -47.89 66.80 35.14
C ALA A 740 -48.38 67.40 33.81
N ALA A 741 -49.68 67.68 33.69
CA ALA A 741 -50.24 68.26 32.45
C ALA A 741 -49.63 69.63 32.14
N SER A 742 -49.33 70.40 33.18
CA SER A 742 -48.73 71.74 33.09
C SER A 742 -47.25 71.76 32.71
N ALA A 743 -46.58 70.61 32.77
CA ALA A 743 -45.18 70.47 32.36
C ALA A 743 -45.04 70.26 30.85
N LEU A 744 -46.07 69.73 30.19
CA LEU A 744 -46.02 69.47 28.75
C LEU A 744 -45.98 70.77 27.93
N VAL A 745 -45.22 70.73 26.85
CA VAL A 745 -45.06 71.83 25.88
C VAL A 745 -45.50 71.33 24.52
N ASP A 746 -46.54 71.97 23.99
CA ASP A 746 -47.07 71.68 22.66
C ASP A 746 -46.10 72.12 21.56
N GLN A 747 -45.75 71.20 20.64
CA GLN A 747 -44.71 71.43 19.62
C GLN A 747 -45.22 72.11 18.34
N ASP A 748 -46.51 72.04 18.03
CA ASP A 748 -47.04 72.52 16.72
C ASP A 748 -48.34 73.35 16.79
N GLY A 749 -49.02 73.40 17.94
CA GLY A 749 -50.27 74.16 18.11
C GLY A 749 -51.54 73.45 17.63
N ALA A 750 -51.50 72.16 17.30
CA ALA A 750 -52.66 71.36 16.92
C ALA A 750 -53.59 71.07 18.11
N ALA A 751 -54.72 70.39 17.86
CA ALA A 751 -55.65 70.06 18.93
C ALA A 751 -55.11 68.92 19.82
N GLY A 752 -55.03 69.17 21.14
CA GLY A 752 -54.30 68.31 22.08
C GLY A 752 -52.81 68.67 22.10
N THR A 753 -52.07 68.22 23.11
CA THR A 753 -50.64 68.54 23.22
C THR A 753 -49.84 67.65 22.28
N GLN A 754 -49.14 68.21 21.29
CA GLN A 754 -48.25 67.42 20.44
C GLN A 754 -46.87 67.29 21.07
N ILE A 755 -46.38 66.06 21.14
CA ILE A 755 -45.01 65.72 21.55
C ILE A 755 -44.29 65.20 20.31
N GLU A 756 -43.15 65.82 19.97
CA GLU A 756 -42.34 65.40 18.82
C GLU A 756 -41.56 64.14 19.22
N VAL A 757 -41.61 63.11 18.36
CA VAL A 757 -40.92 61.83 18.53
C VAL A 757 -39.97 61.63 17.38
N THR A 758 -38.69 61.37 17.67
CA THR A 758 -37.74 60.89 16.66
C THR A 758 -37.18 59.54 17.07
N ALA A 759 -37.02 58.60 16.14
CA ALA A 759 -36.49 57.28 16.46
C ALA A 759 -35.64 56.71 15.32
N TRP A 760 -34.65 55.89 15.68
CA TRP A 760 -33.84 55.11 14.75
C TRP A 760 -33.39 53.82 15.42
N THR A 761 -33.06 52.81 14.62
CA THR A 761 -32.47 51.59 15.14
C THR A 761 -30.94 51.67 15.15
N VAL A 762 -30.34 50.88 16.04
CA VAL A 762 -28.91 50.79 16.27
C VAL A 762 -28.54 49.33 16.41
N GLU A 763 -27.50 48.91 15.69
CA GLU A 763 -26.91 47.58 15.83
C GLU A 763 -26.35 47.34 17.23
N SER A 764 -26.52 46.13 17.74
CA SER A 764 -25.97 45.72 19.03
C SER A 764 -24.47 46.00 19.13
N GLY A 765 -24.01 46.44 20.31
CA GLY A 765 -22.62 46.88 20.51
C GLY A 765 -22.31 48.31 20.05
N GLY A 766 -23.32 49.09 19.66
CA GLY A 766 -23.17 50.51 19.28
C GLY A 766 -22.68 50.70 17.85
N GLY A 767 -23.14 49.83 16.94
CA GLY A 767 -22.74 49.80 15.54
C GLY A 767 -23.44 50.86 14.67
N PRO A 768 -23.61 50.60 13.36
CA PRO A 768 -24.35 51.47 12.45
C PRO A 768 -25.74 51.85 12.97
N ILE A 769 -26.23 53.02 12.56
CA ILE A 769 -27.58 53.51 12.85
C ILE A 769 -28.39 53.57 11.56
N SER A 770 -29.70 53.35 11.66
CA SER A 770 -30.62 53.47 10.53
C SER A 770 -30.86 54.92 10.14
N ALA A 771 -31.69 55.13 9.11
CA ALA A 771 -32.33 56.42 8.91
C ALA A 771 -33.21 56.79 10.13
N VAL A 772 -33.33 58.10 10.39
CA VAL A 772 -34.16 58.64 11.48
C VAL A 772 -35.58 58.83 10.98
N GLU A 773 -36.54 58.31 11.73
CA GLU A 773 -37.97 58.55 11.57
C GLU A 773 -38.44 59.64 12.53
N THR A 774 -39.43 60.43 12.12
CA THR A 774 -40.00 61.52 12.93
C THR A 774 -41.53 61.53 12.81
N ALA A 775 -42.21 61.66 13.94
CA ALA A 775 -43.66 61.76 14.04
C ALA A 775 -44.06 62.60 15.25
N ASP A 776 -45.28 63.13 15.25
CA ASP A 776 -45.87 63.79 16.42
C ASP A 776 -46.87 62.84 17.09
N ILE A 777 -46.84 62.75 18.42
CA ILE A 777 -47.88 62.06 19.19
C ILE A 777 -48.78 63.07 19.91
N THR A 778 -50.08 63.00 19.62
CA THR A 778 -51.08 63.78 20.36
C THR A 778 -51.31 63.17 21.73
N VAL A 779 -51.00 63.91 22.78
CA VAL A 779 -51.28 63.57 24.18
C VAL A 779 -52.52 64.32 24.66
N ASN A 780 -53.56 63.56 25.01
CA ASN A 780 -54.75 64.05 25.68
C ASN A 780 -54.72 63.66 27.15
N MET A 781 -54.16 64.54 27.96
CA MET A 781 -54.07 64.35 29.41
C MET A 781 -55.26 65.03 30.12
N THR A 782 -56.03 64.25 30.87
CA THR A 782 -57.09 64.78 31.73
C THR A 782 -56.48 65.28 33.04
N VAL A 783 -56.51 66.59 33.25
CA VAL A 783 -56.03 67.27 34.47
C VAL A 783 -56.86 66.83 35.68
N VAL A 784 -56.23 66.63 36.83
CA VAL A 784 -56.94 66.37 38.09
C VAL A 784 -57.67 67.64 38.53
N GLN A 785 -58.98 67.56 38.75
CA GLN A 785 -59.78 68.65 39.29
C GLN A 785 -59.98 68.47 40.80
N PRO A 786 -59.80 69.51 41.62
CA PRO A 786 -60.01 69.40 43.06
C PRO A 786 -61.49 69.20 43.40
N THR A 787 -61.75 68.38 44.41
CA THR A 787 -63.08 68.01 44.90
C THR A 787 -63.24 68.39 46.37
N SER A 788 -64.15 67.73 47.08
CA SER A 788 -64.32 67.90 48.54
C SER A 788 -63.95 66.63 49.31
N GLY A 789 -63.35 65.65 48.62
CA GLY A 789 -62.77 64.45 49.20
C GLY A 789 -61.25 64.45 48.96
N ALA A 790 -60.57 63.36 49.33
CA ALA A 790 -59.13 63.23 49.14
C ALA A 790 -58.78 63.11 47.64
N ASP A 791 -58.00 64.06 47.14
CA ASP A 791 -57.49 64.09 45.78
C ASP A 791 -55.97 63.82 45.73
N SER A 792 -55.51 63.32 44.58
CA SER A 792 -54.09 63.04 44.33
C SER A 792 -53.62 63.81 43.10
N PHE A 793 -52.66 64.70 43.31
CA PHE A 793 -52.03 65.53 42.30
C PHE A 793 -50.57 65.12 42.12
N ILE A 794 -49.98 65.56 41.01
CA ILE A 794 -48.55 65.51 40.79
C ILE A 794 -48.03 66.96 40.70
N TRP A 795 -46.87 67.21 41.30
CA TRP A 795 -46.24 68.52 41.27
C TRP A 795 -45.90 68.93 39.84
N GLY A 796 -46.30 70.14 39.44
CA GLY A 796 -46.09 70.65 38.08
C GLY A 796 -44.73 71.30 37.83
N GLY A 797 -43.96 71.57 38.89
CA GLY A 797 -42.74 72.36 38.84
C GLY A 797 -42.93 73.82 39.25
N GLU A 798 -41.80 74.49 39.49
CA GLU A 798 -41.79 75.91 39.85
C GLU A 798 -42.46 76.78 38.77
N GLY A 799 -43.26 77.76 39.21
CA GLY A 799 -43.88 78.74 38.32
C GLY A 799 -45.09 78.23 37.51
N LYS A 800 -45.52 76.99 37.73
CA LYS A 800 -46.76 76.44 37.15
C LYS A 800 -48.01 76.86 37.93
N ALA A 801 -49.17 76.47 37.41
CA ALA A 801 -50.47 76.80 38.02
C ALA A 801 -50.56 76.27 39.47
N ILE A 802 -51.15 77.07 40.35
CA ILE A 802 -51.31 76.71 41.76
C ILE A 802 -52.24 75.49 41.88
N ILE A 803 -51.76 74.46 42.56
CA ILE A 803 -52.58 73.29 42.95
C ILE A 803 -53.27 73.65 44.26
N ASN A 804 -54.60 73.59 44.25
CA ASN A 804 -55.42 73.81 45.44
C ASN A 804 -56.30 72.58 45.69
N GLY A 805 -56.01 71.79 46.73
CA GLY A 805 -56.72 70.56 47.06
C GLY A 805 -58.20 70.76 47.45
N ALA A 806 -58.55 72.00 47.82
CA ALA A 806 -59.84 72.39 48.36
C ALA A 806 -60.14 71.77 49.73
N ALA A 807 -61.03 70.80 49.85
CA ALA A 807 -61.36 70.17 51.13
C ALA A 807 -61.17 68.67 51.02
N GLY A 808 -60.61 68.04 52.04
CA GLY A 808 -60.15 66.65 51.96
C GLY A 808 -58.80 66.53 52.64
N ASP A 809 -58.21 65.33 52.60
CA ASP A 809 -56.80 65.13 52.89
C ASP A 809 -56.11 64.94 51.54
N ASP A 810 -55.50 66.00 51.01
CA ASP A 810 -55.03 66.03 49.63
C ASP A 810 -53.54 65.70 49.53
N THR A 811 -53.17 64.92 48.51
CA THR A 811 -51.80 64.45 48.28
C THR A 811 -51.20 65.09 47.02
N VAL A 812 -49.98 65.59 47.12
CA VAL A 812 -49.16 66.02 45.98
C VAL A 812 -47.92 65.14 45.92
N ALA A 813 -47.76 64.39 44.85
CA ALA A 813 -46.54 63.63 44.58
C ALA A 813 -45.48 64.50 43.88
N LEU A 814 -44.23 64.45 44.33
CA LEU A 814 -43.12 65.03 43.57
C LEU A 814 -42.81 64.18 42.34
N ARG A 815 -42.20 64.81 41.33
CA ARG A 815 -41.75 64.12 40.12
C ARG A 815 -40.43 63.41 40.40
N LEU A 816 -40.05 62.51 39.50
CA LEU A 816 -38.88 61.67 39.64
C LEU A 816 -37.60 62.52 39.65
N GLY A 817 -36.83 62.47 40.75
CA GLY A 817 -35.54 63.15 40.88
C GLY A 817 -35.66 64.67 41.02
N GLU A 818 -36.82 65.20 41.43
CA GLU A 818 -37.06 66.63 41.52
C GLU A 818 -36.86 67.17 42.94
N ASP A 819 -35.88 68.06 43.09
CA ASP A 819 -35.66 68.82 44.32
C ASP A 819 -36.49 70.11 44.32
N VAL A 820 -37.23 70.36 45.41
CA VAL A 820 -38.13 71.51 45.52
C VAL A 820 -37.89 72.27 46.83
N SER A 821 -37.86 73.60 46.77
CA SER A 821 -37.76 74.40 48.00
C SER A 821 -39.12 74.58 48.68
N GLY A 822 -39.11 74.72 50.01
CA GLY A 822 -40.31 75.03 50.80
C GLY A 822 -41.03 76.29 50.32
N ALA A 823 -40.28 77.31 49.91
CA ALA A 823 -40.83 78.54 49.33
C ALA A 823 -41.58 78.27 48.01
N ASN A 824 -41.04 77.41 47.14
CA ASN A 824 -41.68 77.03 45.89
C ASN A 824 -42.97 76.21 46.13
N LEU A 825 -42.92 75.26 47.07
CA LEU A 825 -44.12 74.53 47.51
C LEU A 825 -45.17 75.51 48.05
N ALA A 826 -44.78 76.48 48.90
CA ALA A 826 -45.69 77.48 49.45
C ALA A 826 -46.25 78.45 48.40
N MET A 827 -45.53 78.73 47.31
CA MET A 827 -46.07 79.49 46.19
C MET A 827 -47.05 78.67 45.35
N GLY A 828 -46.78 77.38 45.15
CA GLY A 828 -47.52 76.52 44.23
C GLY A 828 -48.65 75.69 44.83
N LEU A 829 -48.71 75.48 46.15
CA LEU A 829 -49.65 74.55 46.80
C LEU A 829 -50.59 75.26 47.79
N ARG A 830 -51.86 74.87 47.84
CA ARG A 830 -52.87 75.35 48.82
C ARG A 830 -53.76 74.18 49.27
N ASN A 831 -54.13 74.15 50.55
CA ASN A 831 -54.95 73.08 51.14
C ASN A 831 -54.41 71.68 50.80
N ILE A 832 -53.13 71.43 51.10
CA ILE A 832 -52.47 70.14 50.90
C ILE A 832 -52.01 69.58 52.25
N GLU A 833 -52.36 68.32 52.52
CA GLU A 833 -52.07 67.63 53.79
C GLU A 833 -50.96 66.60 53.63
N VAL A 834 -50.69 66.12 52.42
CA VAL A 834 -49.66 65.10 52.15
C VAL A 834 -48.76 65.51 50.98
N LEU A 835 -47.45 65.47 51.21
CA LEU A 835 -46.42 65.52 50.18
C LEU A 835 -45.81 64.13 50.03
N ASP A 836 -45.83 63.58 48.83
CA ASP A 836 -45.35 62.23 48.55
C ASP A 836 -44.07 62.28 47.71
N LEU A 837 -42.96 61.89 48.32
CA LEU A 837 -41.63 61.84 47.69
C LEU A 837 -41.32 60.44 47.17
N SER A 838 -42.18 59.44 47.40
CA SER A 838 -41.92 58.02 47.16
C SER A 838 -41.70 57.59 45.70
N ALA A 839 -41.62 58.53 44.76
CA ALA A 839 -41.11 58.26 43.43
C ALA A 839 -39.68 57.68 43.55
N GLN A 840 -39.42 56.58 42.86
CA GLN A 840 -38.15 55.86 42.97
C GLN A 840 -36.97 56.72 42.51
N GLY A 841 -36.09 57.15 43.41
CA GLY A 841 -34.98 58.05 43.16
C GLY A 841 -34.81 59.01 44.32
N GLU A 842 -33.77 59.84 44.32
CA GLU A 842 -33.59 60.86 45.36
C GLU A 842 -34.48 62.07 45.07
N ASN A 843 -35.43 62.39 45.95
CA ASN A 843 -36.12 63.69 45.95
C ASN A 843 -35.79 64.46 47.23
N ALA A 844 -35.57 65.78 47.12
CA ALA A 844 -35.35 66.65 48.28
C ALA A 844 -36.38 67.77 48.41
N VAL A 845 -36.82 68.00 49.65
CA VAL A 845 -37.49 69.25 50.04
C VAL A 845 -36.52 70.13 50.80
N THR A 846 -36.13 71.27 50.23
CA THR A 846 -35.10 72.15 50.81
C THR A 846 -35.70 73.36 51.54
N ASN A 847 -35.12 73.74 52.67
CA ASN A 847 -35.50 74.93 53.46
C ASN A 847 -37.01 75.10 53.71
N LEU A 848 -37.70 74.04 54.17
CA LEU A 848 -39.11 74.07 54.52
C LEU A 848 -39.33 74.79 55.85
N THR A 849 -39.85 76.01 55.82
CA THR A 849 -40.12 76.80 57.03
C THR A 849 -41.54 76.62 57.56
N ALA A 850 -41.78 76.96 58.81
CA ALA A 850 -43.13 76.95 59.39
C ALA A 850 -44.11 77.86 58.64
N THR A 851 -43.63 78.98 58.08
CA THR A 851 -44.44 79.89 57.25
C THR A 851 -44.87 79.23 55.94
N ASP A 852 -43.99 78.43 55.35
CA ASP A 852 -44.29 77.70 54.11
C ASP A 852 -45.40 76.68 54.35
N VAL A 853 -45.29 75.90 55.43
CA VAL A 853 -46.29 74.92 55.86
C VAL A 853 -47.64 75.59 56.14
N LEU A 854 -47.64 76.73 56.83
CA LEU A 854 -48.86 77.51 57.10
C LEU A 854 -49.54 78.00 55.81
N SER A 855 -48.76 78.23 54.76
CA SER A 855 -49.25 78.76 53.47
C SER A 855 -49.76 77.65 52.54
N LEU A 856 -49.18 76.45 52.61
CA LEU A 856 -49.54 75.32 51.76
C LEU A 856 -50.68 74.45 52.33
N THR A 857 -50.80 74.35 53.65
CA THR A 857 -51.79 73.46 54.32
C THR A 857 -53.15 74.13 54.54
N GLY A 858 -54.19 73.33 54.78
CA GLY A 858 -55.51 73.81 55.19
C GLY A 858 -55.56 74.31 56.65
N SER A 859 -56.76 74.44 57.21
CA SER A 859 -56.98 75.06 58.54
C SER A 859 -56.36 74.33 59.74
N ASN A 860 -55.97 73.06 59.58
CA ASN A 860 -55.36 72.26 60.64
C ASN A 860 -53.84 72.42 60.70
N HIS A 861 -53.22 72.98 59.65
CA HIS A 861 -51.80 73.24 59.57
C HIS A 861 -50.89 72.02 59.80
N ILE A 862 -51.32 70.86 59.30
CA ILE A 862 -50.57 69.60 59.35
C ILE A 862 -50.14 69.22 57.93
N LEU A 863 -48.85 68.97 57.74
CA LEU A 863 -48.29 68.40 56.51
C LEU A 863 -47.64 67.06 56.84
N THR A 864 -48.05 66.00 56.15
CA THR A 864 -47.37 64.70 56.18
C THR A 864 -46.45 64.59 54.97
N ILE A 865 -45.23 64.12 55.17
CA ILE A 865 -44.24 63.90 54.12
C ILE A 865 -43.90 62.41 54.10
N ASN A 866 -44.32 61.73 53.03
CA ASN A 866 -44.02 60.32 52.76
C ASN A 866 -42.82 60.22 51.83
N GLY A 867 -42.02 59.16 51.94
CA GLY A 867 -40.82 58.97 51.12
C GLY A 867 -40.10 57.68 51.46
N THR A 868 -38.88 57.56 50.97
CA THR A 868 -37.99 56.41 51.12
C THR A 868 -36.63 56.83 51.70
N GLY A 869 -35.73 55.86 51.89
CA GLY A 869 -34.37 56.11 52.36
C GLY A 869 -33.51 57.01 51.48
N ASP A 870 -33.89 57.16 50.21
CA ASP A 870 -33.18 57.99 49.22
C ASP A 870 -33.60 59.47 49.30
N ASP A 871 -34.72 59.77 49.97
CA ASP A 871 -35.30 61.10 50.02
C ASP A 871 -34.76 61.95 51.17
N SER A 872 -34.84 63.29 51.03
CA SER A 872 -34.42 64.21 52.08
C SER A 872 -35.33 65.42 52.33
N VAL A 873 -35.37 65.88 53.58
CA VAL A 873 -36.14 67.08 53.99
C VAL A 873 -35.27 68.00 54.86
N GLN A 874 -35.12 69.25 54.47
CA GLN A 874 -34.42 70.28 55.25
C GLN A 874 -35.43 71.24 55.88
N LEU A 875 -35.54 71.22 57.20
CA LEU A 875 -36.38 72.14 57.97
C LEU A 875 -35.67 73.48 58.14
N GLY A 876 -36.26 74.53 57.58
CA GLY A 876 -35.70 75.90 57.57
C GLY A 876 -35.98 76.68 58.85
N GLY A 877 -35.10 77.64 59.15
CA GLY A 877 -35.19 78.53 60.33
C GLY A 877 -34.32 78.08 61.52
N GLY A 878 -33.48 77.06 61.30
CA GLY A 878 -32.61 76.46 62.31
C GLY A 878 -33.33 75.55 63.32
N ALA A 879 -32.55 74.72 64.03
CA ALA A 879 -33.07 73.72 64.97
C ALA A 879 -33.92 74.29 66.12
N SER A 880 -33.74 75.58 66.48
CA SER A 880 -34.56 76.23 67.50
C SER A 880 -35.97 76.62 67.04
N ALA A 881 -36.22 76.62 65.72
CA ALA A 881 -37.54 76.95 65.17
C ALA A 881 -38.53 75.79 65.27
N TRP A 882 -38.05 74.57 65.53
CA TRP A 882 -38.84 73.35 65.52
C TRP A 882 -38.68 72.57 66.81
N THR A 883 -39.78 71.98 67.28
CA THR A 883 -39.77 71.04 68.39
C THR A 883 -40.12 69.66 67.85
N ALA A 884 -39.15 68.75 67.86
CA ALA A 884 -39.33 67.36 67.46
C ALA A 884 -40.05 66.56 68.56
N GLY A 885 -41.06 65.78 68.17
CA GLY A 885 -41.74 64.79 68.98
C GLY A 885 -40.98 63.46 69.04
N ALA A 886 -41.59 62.46 69.68
CA ALA A 886 -41.11 61.09 69.58
C ALA A 886 -41.61 60.45 68.29
N SER A 887 -40.76 59.66 67.61
CA SER A 887 -41.20 58.81 66.50
C SER A 887 -42.31 57.86 66.99
N SER A 888 -43.40 57.79 66.24
CA SER A 888 -44.53 56.91 66.53
C SER A 888 -45.30 56.57 65.24
N GLY A 889 -45.41 55.28 64.94
CA GLY A 889 -46.15 54.80 63.77
C GLY A 889 -45.40 54.98 62.44
N GLY A 890 -44.06 55.06 62.47
CA GLY A 890 -43.22 55.24 61.28
C GLY A 890 -42.96 56.70 60.90
N TYR A 891 -43.36 57.65 61.74
CA TYR A 891 -43.17 59.07 61.49
C TYR A 891 -42.68 59.82 62.73
N THR A 892 -41.97 60.92 62.50
CA THR A 892 -41.61 61.91 63.51
C THR A 892 -42.31 63.25 63.26
N ASP A 893 -43.02 63.76 64.27
CA ASP A 893 -43.72 65.06 64.22
C ASP A 893 -42.79 66.22 64.62
N TYR A 894 -42.68 67.25 63.80
CA TYR A 894 -41.96 68.50 64.06
C TYR A 894 -42.98 69.63 64.17
N THR A 895 -43.00 70.32 65.32
CA THR A 895 -43.98 71.38 65.60
C THR A 895 -43.32 72.75 65.71
N SER A 896 -43.99 73.79 65.20
CA SER A 896 -43.52 75.18 65.29
C SER A 896 -44.69 76.15 65.51
N GLY A 897 -44.49 77.21 66.28
CA GLY A 897 -45.53 78.20 66.61
C GLY A 897 -46.44 77.82 67.78
N ALA A 898 -47.57 78.53 67.92
CA ALA A 898 -48.56 78.30 68.99
C ALA A 898 -49.96 78.79 68.57
N GLY A 899 -51.01 78.19 69.15
CA GLY A 899 -52.40 78.61 68.89
C GLY A 899 -52.79 78.46 67.42
N ALA A 900 -53.34 79.52 66.81
CA ALA A 900 -53.79 79.51 65.41
C ALA A 900 -52.64 79.52 64.38
N SER A 901 -51.38 79.66 64.81
CA SER A 901 -50.19 79.56 63.94
C SER A 901 -49.34 78.33 64.26
N LEU A 902 -49.90 77.36 64.99
CA LEU A 902 -49.23 76.08 65.26
C LEU A 902 -49.22 75.25 64.00
N VAL A 903 -48.04 74.89 63.51
CA VAL A 903 -47.85 73.96 62.39
C VAL A 903 -47.26 72.64 62.88
N THR A 904 -47.63 71.55 62.21
CA THR A 904 -47.03 70.22 62.42
C THR A 904 -46.57 69.67 61.09
N VAL A 905 -45.30 69.29 60.97
CA VAL A 905 -44.77 68.52 59.84
C VAL A 905 -44.49 67.11 60.34
N ARG A 906 -45.16 66.12 59.76
CA ARG A 906 -44.96 64.71 60.04
C ARG A 906 -44.08 64.11 58.95
N ILE A 907 -42.85 63.76 59.28
CA ILE A 907 -41.89 63.23 58.30
C ILE A 907 -41.74 61.73 58.51
N ASP A 908 -41.82 60.95 57.44
CA ASP A 908 -41.54 59.51 57.45
C ASP A 908 -40.14 59.25 58.01
N ASP A 909 -40.02 58.28 58.91
CA ASP A 909 -38.76 57.98 59.59
C ASP A 909 -37.68 57.43 58.65
N ASP A 910 -38.07 56.95 57.46
CA ASP A 910 -37.12 56.51 56.43
C ASP A 910 -36.45 57.70 55.70
N ILE A 911 -37.03 58.91 55.74
CA ILE A 911 -36.49 60.09 55.06
C ILE A 911 -35.32 60.70 55.86
N THR A 912 -34.26 61.08 55.17
CA THR A 912 -33.15 61.83 55.77
C THR A 912 -33.56 63.28 56.03
N HIS A 913 -33.69 63.70 57.29
CA HIS A 913 -34.04 65.08 57.63
C HIS A 913 -32.92 65.85 58.33
N SER A 914 -32.86 67.17 58.11
CA SER A 914 -31.87 68.06 58.73
C SER A 914 -32.43 69.47 58.96
N TYR A 915 -31.66 70.34 59.62
CA TYR A 915 -32.02 71.75 59.84
C TYR A 915 -31.08 72.66 59.09
N VAL A 916 -31.61 73.72 58.47
CA VAL A 916 -30.85 74.74 57.72
C VAL A 916 -31.16 76.17 58.17
#